data_AF-A0A0P5RYI6-F1
#
_entry.id   AF-A0A0P5RYI6-F1
#
_cell.length_a   1.000
_cell.length_b   1.000
_cell.length_c   1.000
_cell.angle_alpha   90.00
_cell.angle_beta   90.00
_cell.angle_gamma   90.00
#
_symmetry.space_group_name_H-M   'P 1'
#
loop_
_entity.id
_entity.type
_entity.pdbx_description
1 polymer ?
#
loop_
_entity_poly.entity_id
_entity_poly.type
_entity_poly.pdbx_seq_one_letter_code
_entity_poly.pdbx_strand_id
1 'polypeptide(L)'
;MEDLADGIKTKSLTNALESLTEQVIEISSLTIKDLEEKPQLRQSLQHLSDGIRTSTQELCGILARKVKNLNPSVNTFHTFREMLMTAEEASTYSLWLTADETSLETFQEKIAGLLEVLLRIVVFWDQQLIKNFQESIKCLKEPLYSMRHTQFLRDIMSLYKEFIVRFGSFSEKLSHRIDDLLDHKIQSEFWIHLNCIRKLVTSFAEVIKNVAYYPLSKHSRISKEFVVKEILSLLDEIYELLSLEQSAEGIRDGTSFLGAIDDVLDQLEHSHFEEEEMGWRMNLILQHAMTVSKFSVEEDQIQITRNSQRVLNEYRSLQSLLHNLENSPSDISLAVDIFRDFLEFLEQSVNHSLLRMMVENLSICTEPIRRLIHLCPVKMNEVISTRKTSDLSAEVEEFDNVMERVLQTCFFALSSTSDVPKIQVIKCALKLLESLEAEMIPAVYSCYLDPTNKAASSHLQFLWRSFQEHCTHMQTNLDSIADPVAFCHVAEKVLNGHITELRKNVYVQNAVLLERHCRPIVLITTRCLSIVEGQKWENSIMDKIYLKEIQLALSEFRGASLLAVGNVSDLSGHRSMLKRAELVLKYLMKCIDAMKQIQESESHFSVQETLRNEVNSKSSIMLFPEDVIDLPCDPTKSGRGIISCMHNSTRIGRLPKRKIFHSEYCEEAEQDVSEMSRFIDTKQTWRTRCTTIPTPEDLFSDSEKEYDRISCVSETFDLTSTNHVIIFSPCFQILLLLSFN
;
A
#
# COMPACT_ATOMS: atom_id res chain seq x y z
N MET A 1 29.08 -4.26 -20.82
CA MET A 1 29.20 -3.43 -19.60
C MET A 1 27.83 -3.02 -19.11
N GLU A 2 26.91 -2.56 -19.96
CA GLU A 2 25.51 -2.24 -19.59
C GLU A 2 24.82 -3.43 -18.87
N ASP A 3 24.83 -4.64 -19.44
CA ASP A 3 24.27 -5.84 -18.79
C ASP A 3 24.91 -6.19 -17.42
N LEU A 4 26.15 -5.77 -17.19
CA LEU A 4 26.87 -5.99 -15.91
C LEU A 4 26.61 -4.87 -14.91
N ALA A 5 26.38 -3.65 -15.40
CA ALA A 5 25.96 -2.50 -14.60
C ALA A 5 24.51 -2.68 -14.11
N ASP A 6 23.63 -3.25 -14.93
CA ASP A 6 22.28 -3.68 -14.55
C ASP A 6 22.27 -4.76 -13.46
N GLY A 7 23.40 -5.45 -13.27
CA GLY A 7 23.62 -6.41 -12.19
C GLY A 7 23.86 -5.77 -10.82
N ILE A 8 24.11 -4.45 -10.74
CA ILE A 8 24.29 -3.73 -9.47
C ILE A 8 22.92 -3.38 -8.89
N LYS A 9 22.55 -4.03 -7.79
CA LYS A 9 21.22 -3.86 -7.17
C LYS A 9 21.24 -3.19 -5.81
N THR A 10 22.39 -2.67 -5.39
CA THR A 10 22.63 -2.27 -4.00
C THR A 10 23.43 -0.97 -3.92
N LYS A 11 23.06 -0.12 -2.96
CA LYS A 11 23.67 1.18 -2.69
C LYS A 11 25.13 1.02 -2.31
N SER A 12 25.44 0.06 -1.43
CA SER A 12 26.82 -0.22 -1.02
C SER A 12 27.72 -0.60 -2.20
N LEU A 13 27.19 -1.37 -3.16
CA LEU A 13 27.95 -1.75 -4.35
C LEU A 13 28.11 -0.58 -5.33
N THR A 14 27.06 0.23 -5.49
CA THR A 14 27.09 1.45 -6.31
C THR A 14 28.14 2.42 -5.78
N ASN A 15 28.07 2.77 -4.49
CA ASN A 15 29.00 3.69 -3.85
C ASN A 15 30.45 3.17 -3.87
N ALA A 16 30.66 1.85 -3.79
CA ALA A 16 31.99 1.25 -3.84
C ALA A 16 32.63 1.34 -5.24
N LEU A 17 31.82 1.41 -6.28
CA LEU A 17 32.26 1.44 -7.68
C LEU A 17 32.16 2.84 -8.31
N GLU A 18 31.41 3.77 -7.73
CA GLU A 18 31.18 5.12 -8.26
C GLU A 18 32.50 5.88 -8.52
N SER A 19 33.35 6.00 -7.50
CA SER A 19 34.66 6.66 -7.62
C SER A 19 35.60 6.00 -8.65
N LEU A 20 35.55 4.67 -8.76
CA LEU A 20 36.32 3.93 -9.77
C LEU A 20 35.76 4.17 -11.18
N THR A 21 34.44 4.21 -11.31
CA THR A 21 33.74 4.42 -12.58
C THR A 21 33.96 5.85 -13.08
N GLU A 22 33.89 6.86 -12.22
CA GLU A 22 34.21 8.25 -12.55
C GLU A 22 35.66 8.39 -13.05
N GLN A 23 36.63 7.78 -12.36
CA GLN A 23 38.04 7.80 -12.77
C GLN A 23 38.25 7.09 -14.12
N VAL A 24 37.54 5.99 -14.37
CA VAL A 24 37.58 5.27 -15.65
C VAL A 24 36.99 6.13 -16.77
N ILE A 25 35.85 6.79 -16.54
CA ILE A 25 35.20 7.69 -17.51
C ILE A 25 36.12 8.87 -17.84
N GLU A 26 36.76 9.48 -16.84
CA GLU A 26 37.72 10.56 -17.03
C GLU A 26 38.87 10.12 -17.95
N ILE A 27 39.42 8.92 -17.74
CA ILE A 27 40.48 8.35 -18.59
C ILE A 27 39.99 8.00 -19.99
N SER A 28 38.79 7.44 -20.12
CA SER A 28 38.18 7.08 -21.39
C SER A 28 37.81 8.30 -22.25
N SER A 29 37.61 9.47 -21.63
CA SER A 29 37.28 10.72 -22.32
C SER A 29 38.49 11.46 -22.91
N LEU A 30 39.71 11.08 -22.52
CA LEU A 30 40.94 11.75 -22.95
C LEU A 30 41.31 11.34 -24.38
N THR A 31 41.57 12.33 -25.23
CA THR A 31 42.14 12.11 -26.57
C THR A 31 43.63 12.43 -26.60
N ILE A 32 44.29 11.95 -27.64
CA ILE A 32 45.75 12.10 -27.80
C ILE A 32 46.12 13.55 -28.05
N LYS A 33 45.23 14.32 -28.70
CA LYS A 33 45.35 15.77 -28.81
C LYS A 33 45.36 16.46 -27.44
N ASP A 34 44.55 16.01 -26.48
CA ASP A 34 44.52 16.58 -25.13
C ASP A 34 45.85 16.34 -24.36
N LEU A 35 46.48 15.20 -24.64
CA LEU A 35 47.77 14.77 -24.08
C LEU A 35 48.99 15.48 -24.70
N GLU A 36 48.87 15.93 -25.96
CA GLU A 36 49.90 16.68 -26.69
C GLU A 36 49.86 18.19 -26.36
N GLU A 37 48.66 18.78 -26.22
CA GLU A 37 48.49 20.22 -25.98
C GLU A 37 48.77 20.64 -24.52
N LYS A 38 48.74 19.70 -23.56
CA LYS A 38 48.85 19.99 -22.12
C LYS A 38 49.71 18.93 -21.40
N PRO A 39 51.03 19.14 -21.24
CA PRO A 39 51.91 18.19 -20.56
C PRO A 39 51.59 18.00 -19.06
N GLN A 40 50.80 18.88 -18.46
CA GLN A 40 50.28 18.75 -17.09
C GLN A 40 49.26 17.60 -16.94
N LEU A 41 48.52 17.25 -18.01
CA LEU A 41 47.56 16.13 -18.02
C LEU A 41 48.26 14.77 -17.87
N ARG A 42 49.54 14.65 -18.27
CA ARG A 42 50.33 13.42 -18.06
C ARG A 42 50.60 13.13 -16.58
N GLN A 43 50.84 14.16 -15.78
CA GLN A 43 51.01 13.99 -14.32
C GLN A 43 49.68 13.64 -13.65
N SER A 44 48.57 14.23 -14.10
CA SER A 44 47.23 13.87 -13.63
C SER A 44 46.84 12.43 -13.98
N LEU A 45 47.17 11.95 -15.18
CA LEU A 45 46.93 10.56 -15.60
C LEU A 45 47.71 9.54 -14.76
N GLN A 46 48.97 9.84 -14.42
CA GLN A 46 49.77 9.02 -13.51
C GLN A 46 49.11 8.94 -12.12
N HIS A 47 48.61 10.07 -11.63
CA HIS A 47 47.93 10.16 -10.34
C HIS A 47 46.57 9.44 -10.34
N LEU A 48 45.81 9.50 -11.44
CA LEU A 48 44.56 8.77 -11.60
C LEU A 48 44.80 7.26 -11.69
N SER A 49 45.83 6.85 -12.43
CA SER A 49 46.28 5.46 -12.54
C SER A 49 46.68 4.86 -11.19
N ASP A 50 47.45 5.61 -10.39
CA ASP A 50 47.80 5.21 -9.02
C ASP A 50 46.57 5.16 -8.09
N GLY A 51 45.61 6.07 -8.29
CA GLY A 51 44.32 6.07 -7.60
C GLY A 51 43.48 4.82 -7.89
N ILE A 52 43.36 4.44 -9.16
CA ILE A 52 42.65 3.23 -9.60
C ILE A 52 43.31 1.98 -9.01
N ARG A 53 44.65 1.89 -9.07
CA ARG A 53 45.40 0.77 -8.50
C ARG A 53 45.18 0.63 -6.99
N THR A 54 45.25 1.74 -6.25
CA THR A 54 45.07 1.74 -4.79
C THR A 54 43.65 1.32 -4.41
N SER A 55 42.65 1.89 -5.09
CA SER A 55 41.23 1.58 -4.86
C SER A 55 40.91 0.12 -5.20
N THR A 56 41.48 -0.41 -6.29
CA THR A 56 41.36 -1.82 -6.69
C THR A 56 41.95 -2.74 -5.61
N GLN A 57 43.15 -2.44 -5.12
CA GLN A 57 43.81 -3.24 -4.07
C GLN A 57 43.05 -3.22 -2.75
N GLU A 58 42.49 -2.07 -2.35
CA GLU A 58 41.65 -1.97 -1.17
C GLU A 58 40.36 -2.79 -1.31
N LEU A 59 39.66 -2.68 -2.45
CA LEU A 59 38.45 -3.44 -2.73
C LEU A 59 38.73 -4.94 -2.72
N CYS A 60 39.77 -5.38 -3.44
CA CYS A 60 40.23 -6.78 -3.45
C CYS A 60 40.58 -7.28 -2.03
N GLY A 61 41.24 -6.44 -1.23
CA GLY A 61 41.60 -6.77 0.16
C GLY A 61 40.41 -6.84 1.12
N ILE A 62 39.37 -6.01 0.92
CA ILE A 62 38.11 -6.08 1.67
C ILE A 62 37.34 -7.35 1.30
N LEU A 63 37.22 -7.60 0.00
CA LEU A 63 36.52 -8.75 -0.55
C LEU A 63 37.18 -10.06 -0.13
N ALA A 64 38.50 -10.20 -0.26
CA ALA A 64 39.24 -11.38 0.21
C ALA A 64 39.04 -11.67 1.70
N ARG A 65 38.98 -10.62 2.55
CA ARG A 65 38.65 -10.78 3.98
C ARG A 65 37.22 -11.25 4.20
N LYS A 66 36.25 -10.68 3.49
CA LYS A 66 34.85 -11.10 3.59
C LYS A 66 34.65 -12.54 3.12
N VAL A 67 35.29 -12.97 2.03
CA VAL A 67 35.23 -14.36 1.50
C VAL A 67 35.68 -15.37 2.54
N LYS A 68 36.78 -15.07 3.23
CA LYS A 68 37.33 -15.93 4.28
C LYS A 68 36.37 -16.15 5.45
N ASN A 69 35.49 -15.18 5.72
CA ASN A 69 34.50 -15.27 6.79
C ASN A 69 33.25 -16.06 6.40
N LEU A 70 33.03 -16.31 5.10
CA LEU A 70 31.79 -16.92 4.58
C LEU A 70 31.88 -18.43 4.33
N ASN A 71 33.03 -19.06 4.57
CA ASN A 71 33.26 -20.50 4.32
C ASN A 71 32.65 -21.00 2.98
N PRO A 72 32.94 -20.33 1.84
CA PRO A 72 32.37 -20.71 0.55
C PRO A 72 32.85 -22.10 0.11
N SER A 73 32.13 -22.72 -0.81
CA SER A 73 32.56 -23.97 -1.45
C SER A 73 33.96 -23.81 -2.07
N VAL A 74 34.75 -24.88 -2.14
CA VAL A 74 36.12 -24.87 -2.67
C VAL A 74 36.16 -24.30 -4.10
N ASN A 75 35.16 -24.61 -4.92
CA ASN A 75 35.05 -24.11 -6.29
C ASN A 75 34.76 -22.60 -6.31
N THR A 76 33.82 -22.13 -5.49
CA THR A 76 33.48 -20.70 -5.33
C THR A 76 34.71 -19.90 -4.89
N PHE A 77 35.51 -20.43 -3.97
CA PHE A 77 36.75 -19.80 -3.52
C PHE A 77 37.80 -19.72 -4.62
N HIS A 78 37.96 -20.78 -5.42
CA HIS A 78 38.92 -20.80 -6.52
C HIS A 78 38.57 -19.79 -7.61
N THR A 79 37.31 -19.75 -8.04
CA THR A 79 36.84 -18.80 -9.05
C THR A 79 37.00 -17.36 -8.56
N PHE A 80 36.65 -17.08 -7.30
CA PHE A 80 36.83 -15.74 -6.71
C PHE A 80 38.30 -15.33 -6.68
N ARG A 81 39.18 -16.25 -6.29
CA ARG A 81 40.62 -16.01 -6.24
C ARG A 81 41.22 -15.75 -7.62
N GLU A 82 40.78 -16.48 -8.64
CA GLU A 82 41.20 -16.23 -10.03
C GLU A 82 40.80 -14.82 -10.48
N MET A 83 39.54 -14.42 -10.24
CA MET A 83 39.09 -13.07 -10.60
C MET A 83 39.87 -11.98 -9.85
N LEU A 84 40.16 -12.15 -8.56
CA LEU A 84 40.99 -11.21 -7.78
C LEU A 84 42.41 -11.10 -8.35
N MET A 85 43.04 -12.22 -8.72
CA MET A 85 44.36 -12.22 -9.35
C MET A 85 44.33 -11.48 -10.70
N THR A 86 43.29 -11.69 -11.51
CA THR A 86 43.11 -10.97 -12.79
C THR A 86 42.93 -9.47 -12.56
N ALA A 87 42.20 -9.04 -11.53
CA ALA A 87 42.05 -7.63 -11.18
C ALA A 87 43.38 -7.01 -10.71
N GLU A 88 44.15 -7.73 -9.88
CA GLU A 88 45.47 -7.29 -9.43
C GLU A 88 46.45 -7.17 -10.61
N GLU A 89 46.48 -8.16 -11.51
CA GLU A 89 47.29 -8.14 -12.74
C GLU A 89 46.88 -6.99 -13.67
N ALA A 90 45.59 -6.79 -13.91
CA ALA A 90 45.08 -5.67 -14.71
C ALA A 90 45.46 -4.30 -14.12
N SER A 91 45.44 -4.16 -12.79
CA SER A 91 45.85 -2.93 -12.10
C SER A 91 47.34 -2.61 -12.24
N THR A 92 48.20 -3.60 -12.51
CA THR A 92 49.63 -3.36 -12.74
C THR A 92 49.95 -2.83 -14.14
N TYR A 93 49.05 -3.00 -15.10
CA TYR A 93 49.20 -2.41 -16.43
C TYR A 93 48.99 -0.89 -16.46
N SER A 94 48.42 -0.34 -15.39
CA SER A 94 48.21 1.11 -15.25
C SER A 94 49.54 1.91 -15.22
N LEU A 95 50.67 1.23 -15.04
CA LEU A 95 52.03 1.79 -14.97
C LEU A 95 52.71 2.07 -16.32
N TRP A 96 52.12 1.68 -17.47
CA TRP A 96 52.81 1.68 -18.78
C TRP A 96 52.32 2.73 -19.79
N LEU A 97 52.03 3.96 -19.35
CA LEU A 97 51.79 5.08 -20.27
C LEU A 97 53.11 5.54 -20.94
N THR A 98 53.45 4.95 -22.09
CA THR A 98 54.41 5.54 -23.03
C THR A 98 53.69 6.53 -23.97
N ALA A 99 54.42 7.40 -24.65
CA ALA A 99 53.86 8.57 -25.34
C ALA A 99 53.27 8.29 -26.74
N ASP A 100 52.84 7.05 -27.03
CA ASP A 100 52.47 6.62 -28.38
C ASP A 100 50.95 6.38 -28.52
N GLU A 101 50.41 6.58 -29.72
CA GLU A 101 48.97 6.51 -30.02
C GLU A 101 48.35 5.17 -29.64
N THR A 102 49.06 4.09 -29.97
CA THR A 102 48.71 2.71 -29.64
C THR A 102 48.71 2.44 -28.14
N SER A 103 49.50 3.15 -27.34
CA SER A 103 49.62 2.89 -25.89
C SER A 103 48.50 3.53 -25.07
N LEU A 104 47.84 4.59 -25.55
CA LEU A 104 46.65 5.15 -24.89
C LEU A 104 45.41 4.27 -25.14
N GLU A 105 45.18 3.85 -26.38
CA GLU A 105 44.07 2.95 -26.72
C GLU A 105 44.17 1.62 -25.94
N THR A 106 45.38 1.04 -25.88
CA THR A 106 45.63 -0.19 -25.11
C THR A 106 45.44 0.03 -23.60
N PHE A 107 45.73 1.22 -23.08
CA PHE A 107 45.53 1.57 -21.67
C PHE A 107 44.04 1.74 -21.35
N GLN A 108 43.28 2.43 -22.20
CA GLN A 108 41.83 2.59 -22.08
C GLN A 108 41.11 1.23 -22.15
N GLU A 109 41.51 0.34 -23.07
CA GLU A 109 40.96 -1.02 -23.19
C GLU A 109 41.21 -1.84 -21.90
N LYS A 110 42.41 -1.75 -21.34
CA LYS A 110 42.77 -2.47 -20.10
C LYS A 110 42.07 -1.95 -18.86
N ILE A 111 41.86 -0.64 -18.76
CA ILE A 111 41.13 -0.03 -17.64
C ILE A 111 39.64 -0.35 -17.73
N ALA A 112 39.04 -0.34 -18.92
CA ALA A 112 37.69 -0.83 -19.13
C ALA A 112 37.56 -2.33 -18.76
N GLY A 113 38.53 -3.15 -19.15
CA GLY A 113 38.60 -4.56 -18.74
C GLY A 113 38.76 -4.77 -17.23
N LEU A 114 39.52 -3.92 -16.54
CA LEU A 114 39.63 -3.93 -15.07
C LEU A 114 38.28 -3.65 -14.41
N LEU A 115 37.57 -2.61 -14.89
CA LEU A 115 36.24 -2.28 -14.38
C LEU A 115 35.25 -3.44 -14.58
N GLU A 116 35.29 -4.09 -15.75
CA GLU A 116 34.47 -5.27 -16.03
C GLU A 116 34.77 -6.44 -15.07
N VAL A 117 36.06 -6.71 -14.79
CA VAL A 117 36.45 -7.77 -13.84
C VAL A 117 35.99 -7.42 -12.42
N LEU A 118 36.13 -6.16 -11.99
CA LEU A 118 35.66 -5.70 -10.69
C LEU A 118 34.14 -5.82 -10.54
N LEU A 119 33.39 -5.43 -11.58
CA LEU A 119 31.94 -5.62 -11.65
C LEU A 119 31.56 -7.10 -11.52
N ARG A 120 32.25 -8.00 -12.25
CA ARG A 120 32.02 -9.45 -12.14
C ARG A 120 32.26 -9.98 -10.73
N ILE A 121 33.34 -9.54 -10.07
CA ILE A 121 33.67 -9.95 -8.70
C ILE A 121 32.57 -9.51 -7.73
N VAL A 122 32.12 -8.27 -7.87
CA VAL A 122 31.09 -7.66 -7.02
C VAL A 122 29.73 -8.35 -7.22
N VAL A 123 29.29 -8.55 -8.47
CA VAL A 123 28.04 -9.26 -8.78
C VAL A 123 28.10 -10.71 -8.28
N PHE A 124 29.23 -11.40 -8.50
CA PHE A 124 29.41 -12.76 -8.00
C PHE A 124 29.33 -12.81 -6.46
N TRP A 125 29.92 -11.84 -5.78
CA TRP A 125 29.84 -11.73 -4.32
C TRP A 125 28.41 -11.60 -3.83
N ASP A 126 27.65 -10.70 -4.46
CA ASP A 126 26.25 -10.46 -4.13
C ASP A 126 25.39 -11.73 -4.34
N GLN A 127 25.61 -12.46 -5.43
CA GLN A 127 24.98 -13.76 -5.68
C GLN A 127 25.29 -14.80 -4.59
N GLN A 128 26.51 -14.83 -4.04
CA GLN A 128 26.82 -15.72 -2.92
C GLN A 128 26.11 -15.30 -1.63
N LEU A 129 26.02 -13.99 -1.36
CA LEU A 129 25.26 -13.46 -0.22
C LEU A 129 23.79 -13.89 -0.30
N ILE A 130 23.16 -13.76 -1.47
CA ILE A 130 21.79 -14.21 -1.72
C ILE A 130 21.63 -15.72 -1.47
N LYS A 131 22.58 -16.54 -1.95
CA LYS A 131 22.58 -18.00 -1.68
C LYS A 131 22.64 -18.32 -0.18
N ASN A 132 23.40 -17.57 0.61
CA ASN A 132 23.44 -17.77 2.06
C ASN A 132 22.11 -17.43 2.75
N PHE A 133 21.39 -16.41 2.26
CA PHE A 133 20.03 -16.14 2.73
C PHE A 133 19.08 -17.28 2.36
N GLN A 134 19.15 -17.79 1.13
CA GLN A 134 18.37 -18.95 0.68
C GLN A 134 18.64 -20.21 1.53
N GLU A 135 19.89 -20.48 1.90
CA GLU A 135 20.24 -21.56 2.82
C GLU A 135 19.72 -21.31 4.23
N SER A 136 19.83 -20.06 4.73
CA SER A 136 19.28 -19.68 6.04
C SER A 136 17.76 -19.91 6.11
N ILE A 137 17.04 -19.63 5.02
CA ILE A 137 15.60 -19.91 4.91
C ILE A 137 15.34 -21.42 5.02
N LYS A 138 16.12 -22.27 4.34
CA LYS A 138 15.98 -23.74 4.47
C LYS A 138 16.17 -24.19 5.92
N CYS A 139 17.19 -23.67 6.60
CA CYS A 139 17.43 -23.93 8.03
C CYS A 139 16.31 -23.41 8.96
N LEU A 140 15.62 -22.33 8.58
CA LEU A 140 14.46 -21.82 9.34
C LEU A 140 13.23 -22.73 9.20
N LYS A 141 13.07 -23.39 8.06
CA LYS A 141 11.93 -24.29 7.79
C LYS A 141 12.00 -25.59 8.58
N GLU A 142 13.19 -26.09 8.93
CA GLU A 142 13.38 -27.34 9.69
C GLU A 142 12.61 -27.40 11.03
N PRO A 143 12.74 -26.43 11.96
CA PRO A 143 11.98 -26.45 13.20
C PRO A 143 10.47 -26.27 12.97
N LEU A 144 10.06 -25.54 11.92
CA LEU A 144 8.66 -25.35 11.55
C LEU A 144 8.00 -26.66 11.08
N TYR A 145 8.66 -27.41 10.19
CA TYR A 145 8.18 -28.73 9.77
C TYR A 145 8.10 -29.70 10.95
N SER A 146 9.09 -29.68 11.82
CA SER A 146 9.10 -30.50 13.04
C SER A 146 7.92 -30.13 13.96
N MET A 147 7.70 -28.83 14.19
CA MET A 147 6.60 -28.33 15.01
C MET A 147 5.23 -28.78 14.52
N ARG A 148 5.03 -28.93 13.20
CA ARG A 148 3.76 -29.39 12.61
C ARG A 148 3.37 -30.78 13.12
N HIS A 149 4.32 -31.70 13.22
CA HIS A 149 4.08 -33.09 13.62
C HIS A 149 4.15 -33.33 15.12
N THR A 150 4.82 -32.46 15.87
CA THR A 150 4.94 -32.56 17.33
C THR A 150 3.61 -32.31 18.05
N GLN A 151 3.27 -33.18 19.00
CA GLN A 151 2.05 -33.07 19.81
C GLN A 151 2.31 -32.58 21.25
N PHE A 152 3.53 -32.79 21.76
CA PHE A 152 3.88 -32.43 23.13
C PHE A 152 4.28 -30.96 23.26
N LEU A 153 3.67 -30.27 24.21
CA LEU A 153 3.90 -28.83 24.45
C LEU A 153 5.38 -28.49 24.71
N ARG A 154 6.09 -29.32 25.49
CA ARG A 154 7.52 -29.11 25.81
C ARG A 154 8.36 -29.02 24.54
N ASP A 155 8.14 -29.95 23.63
CA ASP A 155 8.91 -30.07 22.40
C ASP A 155 8.53 -28.93 21.43
N ILE A 156 7.24 -28.58 21.36
CA ILE A 156 6.77 -27.40 20.60
C ILE A 156 7.45 -26.12 21.11
N MET A 157 7.52 -25.92 22.43
CA MET A 157 8.18 -24.75 23.02
C MET A 157 9.69 -24.72 22.73
N SER A 158 10.35 -25.89 22.76
CA SER A 158 11.78 -25.99 22.43
C SER A 158 12.05 -25.61 20.97
N LEU A 159 11.28 -26.18 20.04
CA LEU A 159 11.39 -25.89 18.62
C LEU A 159 11.02 -24.44 18.29
N TYR A 160 10.01 -23.88 18.96
CA TYR A 160 9.63 -22.49 18.80
C TYR A 160 10.73 -21.54 19.28
N LYS A 161 11.36 -21.84 20.43
CA LYS A 161 12.51 -21.07 20.93
C LYS A 161 13.68 -21.12 19.95
N GLU A 162 13.99 -22.30 19.43
CA GLU A 162 15.02 -22.49 18.42
C GLU A 162 14.73 -21.67 17.16
N PHE A 163 13.48 -21.74 16.67
CA PHE A 163 13.04 -20.96 15.52
C PHE A 163 13.17 -19.45 15.76
N ILE A 164 12.71 -18.91 16.89
CA ILE A 164 12.81 -17.48 17.19
C ILE A 164 14.27 -17.01 17.17
N VAL A 165 15.19 -17.76 17.78
CA VAL A 165 16.62 -17.38 17.81
C VAL A 165 17.20 -17.34 16.41
N ARG A 166 16.92 -18.35 15.58
CA ARG A 166 17.36 -18.39 14.18
C ARG A 166 16.71 -17.25 13.38
N PHE A 167 15.41 -17.03 13.54
CA PHE A 167 14.65 -16.01 12.82
C PHE A 167 15.08 -14.59 13.20
N GLY A 168 15.39 -14.33 14.47
CA GLY A 168 15.89 -13.02 14.92
C GLY A 168 17.18 -12.62 14.19
N SER A 169 18.16 -13.53 14.15
CA SER A 169 19.42 -13.27 13.42
C SER A 169 19.22 -13.14 11.91
N PHE A 170 18.33 -13.95 11.32
CA PHE A 170 17.98 -13.84 9.91
C PHE A 170 17.27 -12.51 9.60
N SER A 171 16.29 -12.13 10.41
CA SER A 171 15.49 -10.92 10.24
C SER A 171 16.34 -9.65 10.30
N GLU A 172 17.30 -9.59 11.23
CA GLU A 172 18.24 -8.46 11.34
C GLU A 172 19.12 -8.34 10.10
N LYS A 173 19.76 -9.44 9.68
CA LYS A 173 20.61 -9.45 8.47
C LYS A 173 19.82 -9.13 7.21
N LEU A 174 18.62 -9.67 7.07
CA LEU A 174 17.75 -9.40 5.94
C LEU A 174 17.29 -7.95 5.94
N SER A 175 16.95 -7.36 7.10
CA SER A 175 16.57 -5.94 7.18
C SER A 175 17.68 -5.03 6.66
N HIS A 176 18.93 -5.28 7.06
CA HIS A 176 20.08 -4.54 6.54
C HIS A 176 20.27 -4.71 5.02
N ARG A 177 20.01 -5.91 4.49
CA ARG A 177 20.05 -6.13 3.05
C ARG A 177 18.97 -5.33 2.34
N ILE A 178 17.74 -5.38 2.84
CA ILE A 178 16.60 -4.66 2.26
C ILE A 178 16.93 -3.17 2.17
N ASP A 179 17.40 -2.55 3.26
CA ASP A 179 17.74 -1.12 3.27
C ASP A 179 18.84 -0.74 2.26
N ASP A 180 19.74 -1.68 1.96
CA ASP A 180 20.84 -1.54 0.99
C ASP A 180 20.42 -1.72 -0.47
N LEU A 181 19.23 -2.25 -0.77
CA LEU A 181 18.78 -2.42 -2.15
C LEU A 181 18.57 -1.06 -2.86
N LEU A 182 18.63 -1.04 -4.18
CA LEU A 182 18.28 0.13 -5.00
C LEU A 182 16.80 0.12 -5.39
N ASP A 183 16.25 -1.06 -5.67
CA ASP A 183 14.84 -1.19 -6.08
C ASP A 183 13.91 -1.07 -4.85
N HIS A 184 13.28 0.09 -4.72
CA HIS A 184 12.33 0.41 -3.65
C HIS A 184 11.07 -0.48 -3.65
N LYS A 185 10.71 -1.09 -4.79
CA LYS A 185 9.55 -1.98 -4.90
C LYS A 185 9.89 -3.36 -4.36
N ILE A 186 11.04 -3.91 -4.75
CA ILE A 186 11.56 -5.14 -4.16
C ILE A 186 11.75 -4.96 -2.66
N GLN A 187 12.27 -3.80 -2.21
CA GLN A 187 12.33 -3.48 -0.78
C GLN A 187 10.98 -3.55 -0.10
N SER A 188 9.97 -2.93 -0.71
CA SER A 188 8.61 -2.89 -0.16
C SER A 188 8.03 -4.30 -0.01
N GLU A 189 8.16 -5.15 -1.03
CA GLU A 189 7.65 -6.53 -0.99
C GLU A 189 8.38 -7.35 0.08
N PHE A 190 9.71 -7.26 0.17
CA PHE A 190 10.45 -7.90 1.27
C PHE A 190 9.97 -7.45 2.66
N TRP A 191 9.78 -6.14 2.86
CA TRP A 191 9.28 -5.60 4.12
C TRP A 191 7.88 -6.14 4.47
N ILE A 192 7.00 -6.27 3.48
CA ILE A 192 5.66 -6.84 3.67
C ILE A 192 5.75 -8.27 4.21
N HIS A 193 6.48 -9.16 3.52
CA HIS A 193 6.60 -10.56 3.94
C HIS A 193 7.28 -10.69 5.31
N LEU A 194 8.38 -9.95 5.53
CA LEU A 194 9.11 -9.98 6.80
C LEU A 194 8.23 -9.53 7.97
N ASN A 195 7.45 -8.48 7.78
CA ASN A 195 6.53 -7.97 8.80
C ASN A 195 5.33 -8.90 9.04
N CYS A 196 4.83 -9.59 8.01
CA CYS A 196 3.84 -10.66 8.18
C CYS A 196 4.39 -11.78 9.07
N ILE A 197 5.63 -12.25 8.84
CA ILE A 197 6.25 -13.28 9.69
C ILE A 197 6.37 -12.78 11.13
N ARG A 198 6.84 -11.54 11.36
CA ARG A 198 6.95 -10.96 12.71
C ARG A 198 5.61 -10.98 13.46
N LYS A 199 4.51 -10.61 12.80
CA LYS A 199 3.16 -10.63 13.39
C LYS A 199 2.68 -12.06 13.69
N LEU A 200 2.93 -13.02 12.79
CA LEU A 200 2.59 -14.43 13.01
C LEU A 200 3.39 -15.04 14.16
N VAL A 201 4.67 -14.69 14.30
CA VAL A 201 5.50 -15.08 15.45
C VAL A 201 4.88 -14.58 16.74
N THR A 202 4.49 -13.31 16.82
CA THR A 202 3.81 -12.79 18.03
C THR A 202 2.49 -13.51 18.32
N SER A 203 1.72 -13.84 17.28
CA SER A 203 0.44 -14.55 17.39
C SER A 203 0.61 -16.01 17.83
N PHE A 204 1.77 -16.62 17.55
CA PHE A 204 2.06 -18.01 17.93
C PHE A 204 2.04 -18.22 19.46
N ALA A 205 2.31 -17.18 20.24
CA ALA A 205 2.21 -17.25 21.70
C ALA A 205 0.77 -17.59 22.17
N GLU A 206 -0.26 -17.10 21.47
CA GLU A 206 -1.66 -17.42 21.76
C GLU A 206 -2.01 -18.86 21.34
N VAL A 207 -1.45 -19.32 20.23
CA VAL A 207 -1.56 -20.71 19.80
C VAL A 207 -0.95 -21.68 20.82
N ILE A 208 0.23 -21.36 21.37
CA ILE A 208 0.86 -22.16 22.43
C ILE A 208 -0.06 -22.27 23.65
N LYS A 209 -0.75 -21.19 24.04
CA LYS A 209 -1.74 -21.23 25.12
C LYS A 209 -2.89 -22.18 24.78
N ASN A 210 -3.43 -22.13 23.57
CA ASN A 210 -4.49 -23.04 23.12
C ASN A 210 -4.04 -24.52 23.16
N VAL A 211 -2.80 -24.82 22.74
CA VAL A 211 -2.21 -26.16 22.83
C VAL A 211 -2.02 -26.60 24.29
N ALA A 212 -1.65 -25.69 25.18
CA ALA A 212 -1.47 -25.98 26.60
C ALA A 212 -2.81 -26.27 27.32
N TYR A 213 -3.86 -25.49 27.04
CA TYR A 213 -5.18 -25.67 27.65
C TYR A 213 -5.94 -26.88 27.08
N TYR A 214 -5.78 -27.16 25.79
CA TYR A 214 -6.46 -28.23 25.07
C TYR A 214 -5.45 -29.15 24.36
N PRO A 215 -4.63 -29.89 25.12
CA PRO A 215 -3.65 -30.80 24.53
C PRO A 215 -4.36 -31.86 23.69
N LEU A 216 -3.75 -32.23 22.56
CA LEU A 216 -4.22 -33.27 21.62
C LEU A 216 -5.56 -32.97 20.92
N SER A 217 -6.22 -31.83 21.20
CA SER A 217 -7.45 -31.46 20.51
C SER A 217 -7.21 -31.20 19.02
N LYS A 218 -8.19 -31.55 18.17
CA LYS A 218 -8.12 -31.25 16.73
C LYS A 218 -7.94 -29.74 16.48
N HIS A 219 -8.65 -28.88 17.22
CA HIS A 219 -8.64 -27.43 17.01
C HIS A 219 -7.35 -26.75 17.48
N SER A 220 -6.71 -27.26 18.54
CA SER A 220 -5.37 -26.77 18.93
C SER A 220 -4.32 -27.16 17.90
N ARG A 221 -4.44 -28.34 17.27
CA ARG A 221 -3.60 -28.74 16.12
C ARG A 221 -3.84 -27.84 14.91
N ILE A 222 -5.09 -27.54 14.56
CA ILE A 222 -5.43 -26.64 13.45
C ILE A 222 -4.85 -25.24 13.70
N SER A 223 -5.03 -24.67 14.90
CA SER A 223 -4.46 -23.36 15.26
C SER A 223 -2.95 -23.29 15.03
N LYS A 224 -2.24 -24.37 15.43
CA LYS A 224 -0.80 -24.51 15.24
C LYS A 224 -0.43 -24.67 13.78
N GLU A 225 -1.12 -25.53 13.06
CA GLU A 225 -0.86 -25.80 11.65
C GLU A 225 -1.09 -24.57 10.79
N PHE A 226 -2.14 -23.79 11.06
CA PHE A 226 -2.41 -22.52 10.40
C PHE A 226 -1.18 -21.58 10.47
N VAL A 227 -0.74 -21.20 11.68
CA VAL A 227 0.37 -20.24 11.82
C VAL A 227 1.67 -20.79 11.24
N VAL A 228 1.96 -22.09 11.42
CA VAL A 228 3.17 -22.71 10.83
C VAL A 228 3.11 -22.67 9.30
N LYS A 229 1.96 -23.01 8.71
CA LYS A 229 1.78 -23.02 7.25
C LYS A 229 1.96 -21.62 6.66
N GLU A 230 1.38 -20.60 7.29
CA GLU A 230 1.52 -19.21 6.83
C GLU A 230 2.97 -18.72 6.92
N ILE A 231 3.69 -19.01 8.01
CA ILE A 231 5.11 -18.66 8.13
C ILE A 231 5.94 -19.36 7.04
N LEU A 232 5.67 -20.64 6.77
CA LEU A 232 6.36 -21.39 5.71
C LEU A 232 6.12 -20.76 4.34
N SER A 233 4.87 -20.42 4.01
CA SER A 233 4.50 -19.77 2.75
C SER A 233 5.21 -18.43 2.56
N LEU A 234 5.26 -17.58 3.60
CA LEU A 234 5.96 -16.30 3.54
C LEU A 234 7.48 -16.47 3.38
N LEU A 235 8.07 -17.53 3.96
CA LEU A 235 9.47 -17.87 3.75
C LEU A 235 9.74 -18.39 2.33
N ASP A 236 8.78 -19.07 1.70
CA ASP A 236 8.85 -19.41 0.27
C ASP A 236 8.82 -18.14 -0.59
N GLU A 237 7.93 -17.20 -0.31
CA GLU A 237 7.86 -15.93 -1.06
C GLU A 237 9.14 -15.08 -0.95
N ILE A 238 9.73 -14.99 0.24
CA ILE A 238 11.04 -14.32 0.42
C ILE A 238 12.13 -15.05 -0.39
N TYR A 239 12.08 -16.37 -0.46
CA TYR A 239 13.03 -17.16 -1.26
C TYR A 239 12.89 -16.88 -2.76
N GLU A 240 11.67 -16.75 -3.27
CA GLU A 240 11.40 -16.39 -4.66
C GLU A 240 11.82 -14.94 -4.97
N LEU A 241 11.55 -13.99 -4.08
CA LEU A 241 12.03 -12.60 -4.24
C LEU A 241 13.55 -12.50 -4.32
N LEU A 242 14.27 -13.24 -3.48
CA LEU A 242 15.73 -13.36 -3.54
C LEU A 242 16.21 -13.97 -4.87
N SER A 243 15.37 -14.78 -5.53
CA SER A 243 15.68 -15.37 -6.83
C SER A 243 15.40 -14.39 -7.98
N LEU A 244 14.32 -13.61 -7.89
CA LEU A 244 14.01 -12.51 -8.83
C LEU A 244 15.07 -11.40 -8.76
N GLU A 245 15.61 -11.13 -7.58
CA GLU A 245 16.75 -10.25 -7.39
C GLU A 245 17.98 -10.72 -8.19
N GLN A 246 18.08 -11.98 -8.61
CA GLN A 246 19.16 -12.44 -9.50
C GLN A 246 18.88 -12.17 -10.99
N SER A 247 17.63 -11.90 -11.38
CA SER A 247 17.21 -11.67 -12.77
C SER A 247 17.28 -10.19 -13.18
N ALA A 248 17.69 -9.88 -14.41
CA ALA A 248 17.85 -8.50 -14.90
C ALA A 248 16.50 -7.79 -15.18
N GLU A 249 15.38 -8.50 -15.11
CA GLU A 249 14.05 -7.90 -15.31
C GLU A 249 13.62 -7.13 -14.07
N GLY A 250 13.80 -5.80 -14.12
CA GLY A 250 13.19 -4.89 -13.15
C GLY A 250 11.66 -5.02 -13.20
N ILE A 251 11.00 -4.93 -12.04
CA ILE A 251 9.55 -5.03 -11.98
C ILE A 251 8.94 -3.72 -12.48
N ARG A 252 8.57 -3.64 -13.77
CA ARG A 252 7.95 -2.44 -14.39
C ARG A 252 6.84 -1.85 -13.52
N ASP A 253 6.85 -0.53 -13.40
CA ASP A 253 6.13 0.21 -12.38
C ASP A 253 4.68 0.54 -12.78
N GLY A 254 3.82 -0.50 -12.86
CA GLY A 254 2.53 -0.40 -13.55
C GLY A 254 1.25 -0.35 -12.72
N THR A 255 1.24 0.05 -11.44
CA THR A 255 0.03 -0.14 -10.60
C THR A 255 -0.45 1.05 -9.77
N SER A 256 0.31 2.15 -9.68
CA SER A 256 -0.13 3.33 -8.92
C SER A 256 -0.88 4.30 -9.82
N PHE A 257 -2.18 4.48 -9.55
CA PHE A 257 -3.02 5.45 -10.25
C PHE A 257 -2.53 6.87 -10.00
N LEU A 258 -2.20 7.20 -8.74
CA LEU A 258 -1.69 8.52 -8.39
C LEU A 258 -0.33 8.77 -9.03
N GLY A 259 0.57 7.79 -9.00
CA GLY A 259 1.88 7.89 -9.65
C GLY A 259 1.73 8.14 -11.16
N ALA A 260 0.81 7.44 -11.83
CA ALA A 260 0.58 7.67 -13.25
C ALA A 260 0.04 9.08 -13.56
N ILE A 261 -0.80 9.64 -12.68
CA ILE A 261 -1.27 11.03 -12.82
C ILE A 261 -0.11 12.00 -12.63
N ASP A 262 0.68 11.83 -11.57
CA ASP A 262 1.83 12.69 -11.27
C ASP A 262 2.85 12.66 -12.42
N ASP A 263 3.17 11.49 -12.96
CA ASP A 263 4.10 11.33 -14.09
C ASP A 263 3.57 12.03 -15.36
N VAL A 264 2.27 11.91 -15.64
CA VAL A 264 1.64 12.62 -16.78
C VAL A 264 1.71 14.13 -16.57
N LEU A 265 1.46 14.62 -15.36
CA LEU A 265 1.56 16.05 -15.05
C LEU A 265 2.99 16.57 -15.16
N ASP A 266 3.98 15.79 -14.70
CA ASP A 266 5.40 16.14 -14.78
C ASP A 266 5.90 16.19 -16.23
N GLN A 267 5.50 15.22 -17.08
CA GLN A 267 5.81 15.23 -18.51
C GLN A 267 5.25 16.47 -19.21
N LEU A 268 4.04 16.90 -18.83
CA LEU A 268 3.40 18.12 -19.37
C LEU A 268 4.14 19.40 -18.94
N GLU A 269 4.77 19.42 -17.77
CA GLU A 269 5.54 20.59 -17.29
C GLU A 269 6.90 20.72 -17.97
N HIS A 270 7.58 19.61 -18.22
CA HIS A 270 8.95 19.61 -18.75
C HIS A 270 9.02 19.55 -20.29
N SER A 271 7.87 19.55 -20.98
CA SER A 271 7.79 19.44 -22.45
C SER A 271 8.49 18.21 -23.03
N HIS A 272 8.70 17.17 -22.22
CA HIS A 272 9.22 15.87 -22.64
C HIS A 272 8.03 14.96 -22.92
N PHE A 273 7.62 14.89 -24.19
CA PHE A 273 6.47 14.10 -24.62
C PHE A 273 6.92 12.81 -25.28
N GLU A 274 6.94 11.72 -24.52
CA GLU A 274 7.10 10.36 -25.05
C GLU A 274 5.70 9.75 -25.26
N GLU A 275 5.24 9.72 -26.52
CA GLU A 275 3.85 9.35 -26.86
C GLU A 275 3.47 7.94 -26.40
N GLU A 276 4.40 6.97 -26.49
CA GLU A 276 4.17 5.59 -26.07
C GLU A 276 4.04 5.46 -24.55
N GLU A 277 4.93 6.11 -23.79
CA GLU A 277 4.90 6.10 -22.33
C GLU A 277 3.64 6.81 -21.81
N MET A 278 3.35 8.00 -22.33
CA MET A 278 2.17 8.75 -21.95
C MET A 278 0.88 7.98 -22.29
N GLY A 279 0.82 7.32 -23.46
CA GLY A 279 -0.32 6.48 -23.83
C GLY A 279 -0.54 5.32 -22.86
N TRP A 280 0.53 4.68 -22.42
CA TRP A 280 0.45 3.64 -21.40
C TRP A 280 -0.02 4.17 -20.04
N ARG A 281 0.51 5.31 -19.58
CA ARG A 281 0.07 5.96 -18.33
C ARG A 281 -1.41 6.35 -18.39
N MET A 282 -1.86 6.93 -19.52
CA MET A 282 -3.25 7.30 -19.72
C MET A 282 -4.18 6.08 -19.70
N ASN A 283 -3.77 4.97 -20.31
CA ASN A 283 -4.52 3.72 -20.22
C ASN A 283 -4.66 3.24 -18.76
N LEU A 284 -3.57 3.29 -17.98
CA LEU A 284 -3.59 2.92 -16.57
C LEU A 284 -4.55 3.81 -15.75
N ILE A 285 -4.52 5.12 -15.96
CA ILE A 285 -5.41 6.09 -15.30
C ILE A 285 -6.88 5.78 -15.62
N LEU A 286 -7.20 5.60 -16.89
CA LEU A 286 -8.57 5.34 -17.35
C LEU A 286 -9.07 3.96 -16.89
N GLN A 287 -8.23 2.93 -16.95
CA GLN A 287 -8.57 1.59 -16.45
C GLN A 287 -8.88 1.61 -14.95
N HIS A 288 -8.04 2.27 -14.15
CA HIS A 288 -8.28 2.41 -12.72
C HIS A 288 -9.59 3.15 -12.46
N ALA A 289 -9.78 4.32 -13.09
CA ALA A 289 -10.99 5.13 -12.91
C ALA A 289 -12.28 4.36 -13.29
N MET A 290 -12.28 3.67 -14.44
CA MET A 290 -13.43 2.88 -14.89
C MET A 290 -13.67 1.66 -14.00
N THR A 291 -12.60 1.06 -13.46
CA THR A 291 -12.74 -0.02 -12.48
C THR A 291 -13.40 0.50 -11.20
N VAL A 292 -12.94 1.62 -10.64
CA VAL A 292 -13.57 2.25 -9.46
C VAL A 292 -15.03 2.61 -9.75
N SER A 293 -15.31 3.17 -10.94
CA SER A 293 -16.66 3.50 -11.39
C SER A 293 -17.61 2.29 -11.33
N LYS A 294 -17.17 1.11 -11.78
CA LYS A 294 -17.97 -0.13 -11.77
C LYS A 294 -18.40 -0.57 -10.37
N PHE A 295 -17.58 -0.31 -9.35
CA PHE A 295 -17.85 -0.68 -7.96
C PHE A 295 -18.43 0.48 -7.12
N SER A 296 -18.66 1.63 -7.74
CA SER A 296 -19.22 2.81 -7.11
C SER A 296 -20.76 2.82 -7.16
N VAL A 297 -21.37 3.72 -6.37
CA VAL A 297 -22.80 3.98 -6.47
C VAL A 297 -23.13 4.70 -7.78
N GLU A 298 -24.36 4.56 -8.27
CA GLU A 298 -24.80 5.08 -9.58
C GLU A 298 -24.44 6.57 -9.81
N GLU A 299 -24.60 7.42 -8.79
CA GLU A 299 -24.23 8.84 -8.85
C GLU A 299 -22.76 9.05 -9.19
N ASP A 300 -21.88 8.34 -8.48
CA ASP A 300 -20.43 8.45 -8.63
C ASP A 300 -19.98 7.75 -9.93
N GLN A 301 -20.63 6.65 -10.31
CA GLN A 301 -20.38 5.90 -11.55
C GLN A 301 -20.54 6.80 -12.78
N ILE A 302 -21.67 7.51 -12.86
CA ILE A 302 -21.98 8.43 -13.96
C ILE A 302 -20.95 9.56 -14.02
N GLN A 303 -20.58 10.12 -12.87
CA GLN A 303 -19.63 11.22 -12.81
C GLN A 303 -18.23 10.80 -13.26
N ILE A 304 -17.73 9.65 -12.78
CA ILE A 304 -16.41 9.14 -13.16
C ILE A 304 -16.39 8.83 -14.65
N THR A 305 -17.38 8.09 -15.16
CA THR A 305 -17.46 7.74 -16.59
C THR A 305 -17.41 8.98 -17.49
N ARG A 306 -18.18 10.01 -17.13
CA ARG A 306 -18.20 11.29 -17.88
C ARG A 306 -16.86 11.99 -17.85
N ASN A 307 -16.17 12.01 -16.71
CA ASN A 307 -14.87 12.65 -16.59
C ASN A 307 -13.78 11.84 -17.31
N SER A 308 -13.84 10.51 -17.29
CA SER A 308 -12.96 9.64 -18.06
C SER A 308 -13.08 9.89 -19.57
N GLN A 309 -14.31 10.03 -20.08
CA GLN A 309 -14.55 10.37 -21.48
C GLN A 309 -13.95 11.74 -21.85
N ARG A 310 -14.13 12.75 -20.99
CA ARG A 310 -13.55 14.08 -21.21
C ARG A 310 -12.03 14.03 -21.25
N VAL A 311 -11.40 13.36 -20.29
CA VAL A 311 -9.94 13.18 -20.26
C VAL A 311 -9.44 12.50 -21.53
N LEU A 312 -10.12 11.44 -22.00
CA LEU A 312 -9.72 10.76 -23.24
C LEU A 312 -9.85 11.66 -24.48
N ASN A 313 -10.92 12.45 -24.58
CA ASN A 313 -11.15 13.35 -25.70
C ASN A 313 -10.11 14.49 -25.74
N GLU A 314 -9.79 15.06 -24.58
CA GLU A 314 -8.79 16.11 -24.47
C GLU A 314 -7.37 15.57 -24.68
N TYR A 315 -7.07 14.35 -24.23
CA TYR A 315 -5.81 13.67 -24.54
C TYR A 315 -5.62 13.49 -26.06
N ARG A 316 -6.65 12.99 -26.77
CA ARG A 316 -6.62 12.86 -28.24
C ARG A 316 -6.46 14.21 -28.93
N SER A 317 -7.13 15.24 -28.41
CA SER A 317 -7.03 16.61 -28.93
C SER A 317 -5.63 17.16 -28.76
N LEU A 318 -5.02 16.97 -27.57
CA LEU A 318 -3.64 17.36 -27.29
C LEU A 318 -2.65 16.64 -28.21
N GLN A 319 -2.79 15.32 -28.41
CA GLN A 319 -1.96 14.56 -29.36
C GLN A 319 -2.06 15.14 -30.77
N SER A 320 -3.29 15.45 -31.23
CA SER A 320 -3.49 16.03 -32.56
C SER A 320 -2.85 17.42 -32.71
N LEU A 321 -2.82 18.21 -31.63
CA LEU A 321 -2.21 19.54 -31.63
C LEU A 321 -0.67 19.46 -31.63
N LEU A 322 -0.10 18.49 -30.92
CA LEU A 322 1.35 18.25 -30.85
C LEU A 322 1.93 17.75 -32.17
N HIS A 323 1.19 16.93 -32.93
CA HIS A 323 1.63 16.43 -34.24
C HIS A 323 1.59 17.51 -35.35
N ASN A 324 0.90 18.62 -35.13
CA ASN A 324 0.73 19.70 -36.10
C ASN A 324 1.71 20.85 -35.83
N LEU A 325 2.83 20.87 -36.58
CA LEU A 325 3.93 21.86 -36.46
C LEU A 325 3.53 23.32 -36.75
N GLU A 326 2.33 23.57 -37.29
CA GLU A 326 1.82 24.91 -37.60
C GLU A 326 1.10 25.58 -36.41
N ASN A 327 0.86 24.85 -35.32
CA ASN A 327 0.11 25.36 -34.18
C ASN A 327 0.92 26.36 -33.36
N SER A 328 0.23 27.39 -32.84
CA SER A 328 0.90 28.37 -32.00
C SER A 328 1.24 27.76 -30.63
N PRO A 329 2.39 28.10 -30.03
CA PRO A 329 2.73 27.65 -28.67
C PRO A 329 1.69 28.03 -27.61
N SER A 330 0.92 29.10 -27.86
CA SER A 330 -0.18 29.53 -26.99
C SER A 330 -1.36 28.55 -27.01
N ASP A 331 -1.66 27.95 -28.16
CA ASP A 331 -2.76 27.00 -28.31
C ASP A 331 -2.42 25.67 -27.62
N ILE A 332 -1.16 25.25 -27.73
CA ILE A 332 -0.64 24.06 -27.03
C ILE A 332 -0.67 24.27 -25.52
N SER A 333 -0.18 25.42 -25.03
CA SER A 333 -0.22 25.75 -23.60
C SER A 333 -1.64 25.74 -23.04
N LEU A 334 -2.60 26.32 -23.76
CA LEU A 334 -4.01 26.32 -23.34
C LEU A 334 -4.60 24.91 -23.32
N ALA A 335 -4.28 24.07 -24.32
CA ALA A 335 -4.73 22.67 -24.36
C ALA A 335 -4.14 21.85 -23.18
N VAL A 336 -2.87 22.08 -22.83
CA VAL A 336 -2.24 21.46 -21.66
C VAL A 336 -2.95 21.88 -20.36
N ASP A 337 -3.27 23.16 -20.20
CA ASP A 337 -3.99 23.66 -19.02
C ASP A 337 -5.39 23.03 -18.91
N ILE A 338 -6.11 22.96 -20.02
CA ILE A 338 -7.45 22.33 -20.07
C ILE A 338 -7.35 20.84 -19.72
N PHE A 339 -6.39 20.12 -20.31
CA PHE A 339 -6.18 18.71 -20.05
C PHE A 339 -5.84 18.44 -18.57
N ARG A 340 -4.97 19.26 -17.99
CA ARG A 340 -4.61 19.23 -16.56
C ARG A 340 -5.84 19.39 -15.67
N ASP A 341 -6.71 20.35 -15.97
CA ASP A 341 -7.95 20.59 -15.21
C ASP A 341 -8.88 19.36 -15.25
N PHE A 342 -9.04 18.73 -16.42
CA PHE A 342 -9.88 17.54 -16.55
C PHE A 342 -9.29 16.31 -15.86
N LEU A 343 -7.96 16.18 -15.88
CA LEU A 343 -7.27 15.11 -15.16
C LEU A 343 -7.47 15.26 -13.64
N GLU A 344 -7.35 16.50 -13.12
CA GLU A 344 -7.63 16.80 -11.72
C GLU A 344 -9.10 16.52 -11.35
N PHE A 345 -10.07 16.86 -12.22
CA PHE A 345 -11.48 16.54 -11.96
C PHE A 345 -11.76 15.03 -11.95
N LEU A 346 -11.07 14.25 -12.80
CA LEU A 346 -11.16 12.80 -12.79
C LEU A 346 -10.62 12.23 -11.48
N GLU A 347 -9.42 12.65 -11.08
CA GLU A 347 -8.80 12.28 -9.81
C GLU A 347 -9.71 12.56 -8.61
N GLN A 348 -10.25 13.78 -8.53
CA GLN A 348 -11.17 14.19 -7.47
C GLN A 348 -12.44 13.33 -7.44
N SER A 349 -12.96 12.93 -8.60
CA SER A 349 -14.18 12.10 -8.69
C SER A 349 -13.91 10.67 -8.25
N VAL A 350 -12.77 10.10 -8.65
CA VAL A 350 -12.31 8.79 -8.17
C VAL A 350 -12.11 8.83 -6.66
N ASN A 351 -11.37 9.81 -6.14
CA ASN A 351 -11.12 9.94 -4.71
C ASN A 351 -12.41 10.15 -3.89
N HIS A 352 -13.38 10.91 -4.41
CA HIS A 352 -14.69 11.05 -3.76
C HIS A 352 -15.44 9.71 -3.64
N SER A 353 -15.47 8.94 -4.73
CA SER A 353 -16.07 7.60 -4.75
C SER A 353 -15.36 6.66 -3.79
N LEU A 354 -14.02 6.68 -3.76
CA LEU A 354 -13.24 5.85 -2.85
C LEU A 354 -13.51 6.20 -1.39
N LEU A 355 -13.59 7.49 -1.04
CA LEU A 355 -14.00 7.90 0.31
C LEU A 355 -15.40 7.37 0.66
N ARG A 356 -16.34 7.35 -0.28
CA ARG A 356 -17.68 6.80 -0.06
C ARG A 356 -17.63 5.30 0.17
N MET A 357 -16.90 4.57 -0.66
CA MET A 357 -16.67 3.13 -0.48
C MET A 357 -16.00 2.83 0.85
N MET A 358 -15.02 3.63 1.27
CA MET A 358 -14.38 3.52 2.58
C MET A 358 -15.41 3.70 3.71
N VAL A 359 -16.26 4.72 3.65
CA VAL A 359 -17.30 4.96 4.64
C VAL A 359 -18.28 3.77 4.72
N GLU A 360 -18.76 3.28 3.58
CA GLU A 360 -19.79 2.24 3.52
C GLU A 360 -19.25 0.85 3.86
N ASN A 361 -18.13 0.43 3.24
CA ASN A 361 -17.63 -0.94 3.33
C ASN A 361 -16.76 -1.14 4.58
N LEU A 362 -15.82 -0.22 4.85
CA LEU A 362 -14.87 -0.43 5.95
C LEU A 362 -15.54 -0.24 7.31
N SER A 363 -16.54 0.64 7.44
CA SER A 363 -17.21 0.86 8.73
C SER A 363 -17.96 -0.38 9.26
N ILE A 364 -18.28 -1.34 8.38
CA ILE A 364 -19.01 -2.57 8.73
C ILE A 364 -18.18 -3.85 8.55
N CYS A 365 -16.88 -3.77 8.24
CA CYS A 365 -16.11 -4.92 7.77
C CYS A 365 -16.02 -6.10 8.77
N THR A 366 -16.20 -5.85 10.07
CA THR A 366 -16.19 -6.92 11.10
C THR A 366 -17.58 -7.42 11.49
N GLU A 367 -18.63 -6.79 10.98
CA GLU A 367 -20.01 -7.05 11.41
C GLU A 367 -20.59 -8.39 10.96
N PRO A 368 -20.44 -8.82 9.69
CA PRO A 368 -21.00 -10.09 9.25
C PRO A 368 -20.41 -11.27 10.04
N ILE A 369 -19.09 -11.29 10.22
CA ILE A 369 -18.44 -12.36 10.99
C ILE A 369 -18.80 -12.31 12.48
N ARG A 370 -19.01 -11.11 13.05
CA ARG A 370 -19.50 -10.96 14.42
C ARG A 370 -20.89 -11.56 14.58
N ARG A 371 -21.78 -11.38 13.60
CA ARG A 371 -23.12 -12.01 13.60
C ARG A 371 -23.01 -13.53 13.52
N LEU A 372 -22.18 -14.06 12.62
CA LEU A 372 -21.91 -15.50 12.54
C LEU A 372 -21.45 -16.07 13.89
N ILE A 373 -20.48 -15.44 14.55
CA ILE A 373 -19.99 -15.84 15.87
C ILE A 373 -21.10 -15.79 16.93
N HIS A 374 -22.00 -14.80 16.86
CA HIS A 374 -23.11 -14.65 17.80
C HIS A 374 -24.18 -15.75 17.66
N LEU A 375 -24.23 -16.46 16.53
CA LEU A 375 -25.12 -17.60 16.32
C LEU A 375 -24.57 -18.91 16.92
N CYS A 376 -23.27 -18.99 17.24
CA CYS A 376 -22.64 -20.19 17.77
C CYS A 376 -23.18 -20.66 19.13
N PRO A 377 -23.43 -19.81 20.15
CA PRO A 377 -23.94 -20.25 21.45
C PRO A 377 -25.32 -20.92 21.38
N VAL A 378 -25.60 -21.87 22.28
CA VAL A 378 -26.91 -22.56 22.38
C VAL A 378 -27.91 -21.68 23.13
N LYS A 379 -29.08 -21.43 22.54
CA LYS A 379 -30.20 -20.78 23.25
C LYS A 379 -30.90 -21.80 24.16
N MET A 380 -31.46 -21.38 25.30
CA MET A 380 -32.00 -22.27 26.35
C MET A 380 -33.01 -23.36 25.89
N ASN A 381 -33.60 -23.25 24.70
CA ASN A 381 -34.61 -24.19 24.17
C ASN A 381 -34.21 -24.84 22.84
N GLU A 382 -32.97 -24.67 22.39
CA GLU A 382 -32.51 -25.15 21.08
C GLU A 382 -31.86 -26.53 21.19
N VAL A 383 -32.28 -27.47 20.33
CA VAL A 383 -31.72 -28.82 20.30
C VAL A 383 -30.53 -28.85 19.35
N ILE A 384 -29.32 -29.06 19.88
CA ILE A 384 -28.05 -29.04 19.10
C ILE A 384 -28.11 -29.96 17.86
N SER A 385 -28.76 -31.13 17.93
CA SER A 385 -28.86 -32.08 16.82
C SER A 385 -29.63 -31.58 15.60
N THR A 386 -30.32 -30.44 15.72
CA THR A 386 -31.06 -29.84 14.61
C THR A 386 -30.22 -28.87 13.77
N ARG A 387 -29.05 -28.45 14.29
CA ARG A 387 -28.16 -27.49 13.63
C ARG A 387 -27.47 -28.10 12.42
N LYS A 388 -27.43 -27.35 11.33
CA LYS A 388 -26.78 -27.71 10.06
C LYS A 388 -25.97 -26.53 9.54
N THR A 389 -24.97 -26.82 8.72
CA THR A 389 -24.17 -25.77 8.06
C THR A 389 -25.02 -24.87 7.15
N SER A 390 -26.09 -25.41 6.56
CA SER A 390 -27.05 -24.66 5.74
C SER A 390 -27.72 -23.51 6.48
N ASP A 391 -27.81 -23.58 7.81
CA ASP A 391 -28.49 -22.59 8.65
C ASP A 391 -27.73 -21.25 8.67
N LEU A 392 -26.44 -21.27 8.32
CA LEU A 392 -25.57 -20.09 8.26
C LEU A 392 -25.36 -19.56 6.83
N SER A 393 -25.91 -20.24 5.81
CA SER A 393 -25.61 -19.96 4.39
C SER A 393 -25.76 -18.48 3.99
N ALA A 394 -26.85 -17.83 4.39
CA ALA A 394 -27.10 -16.43 4.07
C ALA A 394 -26.09 -15.48 4.73
N GLU A 395 -25.70 -15.73 5.99
CA GLU A 395 -24.72 -14.89 6.70
C GLU A 395 -23.29 -15.14 6.21
N VAL A 396 -22.98 -16.36 5.76
CA VAL A 396 -21.70 -16.68 5.09
C VAL A 396 -21.61 -15.96 3.75
N GLU A 397 -22.65 -16.01 2.93
CA GLU A 397 -22.71 -15.26 1.67
C GLU A 397 -22.58 -13.75 1.90
N GLU A 398 -23.21 -13.21 2.94
CA GLU A 398 -23.04 -11.80 3.29
C GLU A 398 -21.60 -11.47 3.73
N PHE A 399 -20.97 -12.36 4.51
CA PHE A 399 -19.58 -12.19 4.91
C PHE A 399 -18.64 -12.15 3.70
N ASP A 400 -18.73 -13.12 2.78
CA ASP A 400 -17.90 -13.19 1.58
C ASP A 400 -18.09 -11.92 0.71
N ASN A 401 -19.34 -11.50 0.50
CA ASN A 401 -19.66 -10.29 -0.28
C ASN A 401 -19.16 -8.99 0.37
N VAL A 402 -19.17 -8.89 1.69
CA VAL A 402 -18.62 -7.72 2.40
C VAL A 402 -17.11 -7.73 2.34
N MET A 403 -16.47 -8.89 2.55
CA MET A 403 -15.02 -9.01 2.51
C MET A 403 -14.45 -8.72 1.13
N GLU A 404 -15.07 -9.21 0.06
CA GLU A 404 -14.67 -8.88 -1.30
C GLU A 404 -14.69 -7.36 -1.54
N ARG A 405 -15.77 -6.67 -1.15
CA ARG A 405 -15.86 -5.21 -1.28
C ARG A 405 -14.84 -4.47 -0.42
N VAL A 406 -14.55 -4.96 0.78
CA VAL A 406 -13.53 -4.40 1.67
C VAL A 406 -12.14 -4.51 1.04
N LEU A 407 -11.76 -5.70 0.57
CA LEU A 407 -10.47 -5.94 -0.09
C LEU A 407 -10.32 -5.08 -1.35
N GLN A 408 -11.36 -5.00 -2.18
CA GLN A 408 -11.38 -4.14 -3.37
C GLN A 408 -11.20 -2.66 -3.02
N THR A 409 -11.94 -2.16 -2.02
CA THR A 409 -11.83 -0.77 -1.55
C THR A 409 -10.41 -0.47 -1.09
N CYS A 410 -9.79 -1.38 -0.34
CA CYS A 410 -8.41 -1.21 0.12
C CYS A 410 -7.42 -1.20 -1.04
N PHE A 411 -7.58 -2.07 -2.04
CA PHE A 411 -6.71 -2.08 -3.22
C PHE A 411 -6.80 -0.76 -3.99
N PHE A 412 -8.00 -0.23 -4.20
CA PHE A 412 -8.14 1.07 -4.86
C PHE A 412 -7.50 2.19 -4.05
N ALA A 413 -7.71 2.21 -2.72
CA ALA A 413 -7.09 3.20 -1.85
C ALA A 413 -5.55 3.13 -1.87
N LEU A 414 -4.97 1.93 -1.99
CA LEU A 414 -3.53 1.74 -2.13
C LEU A 414 -2.97 2.28 -3.45
N SER A 415 -3.73 2.22 -4.53
CA SER A 415 -3.34 2.82 -5.83
C SER A 415 -3.50 4.34 -5.85
N SER A 416 -4.27 4.92 -4.93
CA SER A 416 -4.55 6.36 -4.83
C SER A 416 -3.77 7.05 -3.70
N THR A 417 -2.69 6.45 -3.21
CA THR A 417 -1.83 7.02 -2.16
C THR A 417 -0.36 6.90 -2.52
N SER A 418 0.44 7.87 -2.08
CA SER A 418 1.90 7.90 -2.25
C SER A 418 2.68 7.57 -0.97
N ASP A 419 2.00 7.34 0.16
CA ASP A 419 2.62 7.05 1.46
C ASP A 419 3.12 5.59 1.52
N VAL A 420 4.35 5.36 1.04
CA VAL A 420 4.97 4.02 0.95
C VAL A 420 4.96 3.26 2.29
N PRO A 421 5.35 3.85 3.45
CA PRO A 421 5.24 3.16 4.74
C PRO A 421 3.83 2.68 5.06
N LYS A 422 2.79 3.51 4.83
CA LYS A 422 1.41 3.10 5.07
C LYS A 422 0.94 2.04 4.08
N ILE A 423 1.33 2.15 2.81
CA ILE A 423 1.05 1.13 1.77
C ILE A 423 1.56 -0.23 2.25
N GLN A 424 2.80 -0.30 2.74
CA GLN A 424 3.39 -1.55 3.24
C GLN A 424 2.61 -2.11 4.44
N VAL A 425 2.25 -1.27 5.40
CA VAL A 425 1.50 -1.69 6.59
C VAL A 425 0.11 -2.22 6.22
N ILE A 426 -0.58 -1.54 5.30
CA ILE A 426 -1.90 -1.96 4.82
C ILE A 426 -1.80 -3.25 4.01
N LYS A 427 -0.86 -3.37 3.05
CA LYS A 427 -0.61 -4.61 2.28
C LYS A 427 -0.32 -5.79 3.21
N CYS A 428 0.49 -5.58 4.26
CA CYS A 428 0.76 -6.58 5.29
C CYS A 428 -0.53 -7.02 6.02
N ALA A 429 -1.42 -6.08 6.37
CA ALA A 429 -2.70 -6.41 6.99
C ALA A 429 -3.64 -7.17 6.05
N LEU A 430 -3.74 -6.75 4.79
CA LEU A 430 -4.57 -7.41 3.76
C LEU A 430 -4.12 -8.85 3.55
N LYS A 431 -2.82 -9.08 3.36
CA LYS A 431 -2.27 -10.42 3.18
C LYS A 431 -2.64 -11.38 4.31
N LEU A 432 -2.57 -10.92 5.56
CA LEU A 432 -2.96 -11.74 6.71
C LEU A 432 -4.48 -11.93 6.83
N LEU A 433 -5.28 -10.92 6.44
CA LEU A 433 -6.74 -11.03 6.41
C LEU A 433 -7.20 -12.08 5.40
N GLU A 434 -6.58 -12.15 4.23
CA GLU A 434 -6.88 -13.15 3.20
C GLU A 434 -6.68 -14.58 3.71
N SER A 435 -5.55 -14.84 4.38
CA SER A 435 -5.28 -16.15 5.00
C SER A 435 -6.26 -16.47 6.14
N LEU A 436 -6.65 -15.48 6.94
CA LEU A 436 -7.59 -15.66 8.04
C LEU A 436 -9.01 -15.94 7.53
N GLU A 437 -9.47 -15.22 6.50
CA GLU A 437 -10.81 -15.37 5.91
C GLU A 437 -11.10 -16.83 5.54
N ALA A 438 -10.12 -17.51 4.94
CA ALA A 438 -10.22 -18.91 4.55
C ALA A 438 -10.45 -19.88 5.73
N GLU A 439 -9.97 -19.54 6.92
CA GLU A 439 -10.07 -20.37 8.14
C GLU A 439 -11.24 -19.97 9.05
N MET A 440 -11.77 -18.75 8.92
CA MET A 440 -12.86 -18.24 9.77
C MET A 440 -14.14 -19.06 9.64
N ILE A 441 -14.62 -19.30 8.41
CA ILE A 441 -15.89 -20.01 8.18
C ILE A 441 -15.85 -21.47 8.67
N PRO A 442 -14.80 -22.28 8.39
CA PRO A 442 -14.65 -23.61 8.99
C PRO A 442 -14.66 -23.61 10.53
N ALA A 443 -14.04 -22.61 11.16
CA ALA A 443 -14.03 -22.47 12.62
C ALA A 443 -15.41 -22.12 13.18
N VAL A 444 -16.16 -21.25 12.49
CA VAL A 444 -17.56 -20.92 12.81
C VAL A 444 -18.43 -22.18 12.72
N TYR A 445 -18.36 -22.95 11.63
CA TYR A 445 -19.12 -24.19 11.49
C TYR A 445 -18.82 -25.17 12.62
N SER A 446 -17.55 -25.33 12.98
CA SER A 446 -17.14 -26.21 14.08
C SER A 446 -17.79 -25.79 15.42
N CYS A 447 -17.81 -24.49 15.72
CA CYS A 447 -18.42 -23.98 16.94
C CYS A 447 -19.95 -23.97 16.91
N TYR A 448 -20.56 -23.77 15.75
CA TYR A 448 -22.01 -23.76 15.59
C TYR A 448 -22.60 -25.16 15.75
N LEU A 449 -21.96 -26.17 15.13
CA LEU A 449 -22.38 -27.57 15.20
C LEU A 449 -22.11 -28.21 16.56
N ASP A 450 -21.01 -27.85 17.22
CA ASP A 450 -20.70 -28.29 18.59
C ASP A 450 -20.29 -27.11 19.50
N PRO A 451 -21.27 -26.37 20.05
CA PRO A 451 -21.01 -25.22 20.92
C PRO A 451 -20.39 -25.59 22.28
N THR A 452 -20.40 -26.88 22.63
CA THR A 452 -19.83 -27.36 23.90
C THR A 452 -18.32 -27.58 23.81
N ASN A 453 -17.78 -27.65 22.59
CA ASN A 453 -16.37 -27.83 22.33
C ASN A 453 -15.58 -26.54 22.62
N LYS A 454 -15.03 -26.48 23.83
CA LYS A 454 -14.20 -25.36 24.28
C LYS A 454 -12.94 -25.17 23.43
N ALA A 455 -12.36 -26.24 22.88
CA ALA A 455 -11.19 -26.13 22.02
C ALA A 455 -11.52 -25.49 20.66
N ALA A 456 -12.67 -25.84 20.08
CA ALA A 456 -13.20 -25.18 18.88
C ALA A 456 -13.45 -23.68 19.15
N SER A 457 -14.10 -23.39 20.27
CA SER A 457 -14.37 -22.00 20.69
C SER A 457 -13.09 -21.20 20.91
N SER A 458 -12.05 -21.80 21.51
CA SER A 458 -10.74 -21.16 21.72
C SER A 458 -10.01 -20.88 20.40
N HIS A 459 -10.13 -21.78 19.43
CA HIS A 459 -9.57 -21.59 18.09
C HIS A 459 -10.30 -20.47 17.33
N LEU A 460 -11.64 -20.47 17.32
CA LEU A 460 -12.43 -19.39 16.71
C LEU A 460 -12.14 -18.04 17.38
N GLN A 461 -11.96 -18.03 18.70
CA GLN A 461 -11.63 -16.81 19.43
C GLN A 461 -10.24 -16.27 19.07
N PHE A 462 -9.25 -17.16 18.88
CA PHE A 462 -7.93 -16.78 18.38
C PHE A 462 -8.02 -16.13 16.99
N LEU A 463 -8.70 -16.79 16.05
CA LEU A 463 -8.86 -16.25 14.69
C LEU A 463 -9.62 -14.91 14.70
N TRP A 464 -10.70 -14.80 15.48
CA TRP A 464 -11.47 -13.56 15.63
C TRP A 464 -10.63 -12.39 16.16
N ARG A 465 -9.80 -12.62 17.19
CA ARG A 465 -8.92 -11.58 17.73
C ARG A 465 -7.91 -11.10 16.69
N SER A 466 -7.26 -12.04 15.99
CA SER A 466 -6.29 -11.72 14.95
C SER A 466 -6.95 -10.99 13.77
N PHE A 467 -8.13 -11.44 13.34
CA PHE A 467 -8.92 -10.78 12.30
C PHE A 467 -9.30 -9.35 12.69
N GLN A 468 -9.83 -9.15 13.90
CA GLN A 468 -10.20 -7.82 14.41
C GLN A 468 -8.99 -6.90 14.50
N GLU A 469 -7.83 -7.40 14.96
CA GLU A 469 -6.58 -6.64 15.02
C GLU A 469 -6.14 -6.18 13.63
N HIS A 470 -6.12 -7.06 12.64
CA HIS A 470 -5.72 -6.71 11.27
C HIS A 470 -6.71 -5.78 10.59
N CYS A 471 -8.02 -5.96 10.77
CA CYS A 471 -9.02 -5.00 10.30
C CYS A 471 -8.81 -3.61 10.93
N THR A 472 -8.55 -3.55 12.24
CA THR A 472 -8.34 -2.27 12.95
C THR A 472 -7.07 -1.59 12.46
N HIS A 473 -5.96 -2.33 12.32
CA HIS A 473 -4.71 -1.80 11.79
C HIS A 473 -4.87 -1.27 10.36
N MET A 474 -5.54 -2.03 9.49
CA MET A 474 -5.84 -1.63 8.12
C MET A 474 -6.68 -0.35 8.08
N GLN A 475 -7.79 -0.32 8.81
CA GLN A 475 -8.69 0.84 8.90
C GLN A 475 -7.97 2.08 9.41
N THR A 476 -7.22 1.97 10.52
CA THR A 476 -6.54 3.13 11.14
C THR A 476 -5.51 3.74 10.19
N ASN A 477 -4.77 2.91 9.43
CA ASN A 477 -3.81 3.41 8.46
C ASN A 477 -4.51 4.07 7.25
N LEU A 478 -5.59 3.49 6.74
CA LEU A 478 -6.40 4.11 5.68
C LEU A 478 -7.04 5.43 6.13
N ASP A 479 -7.56 5.47 7.35
CA ASP A 479 -8.15 6.66 7.96
C ASP A 479 -7.12 7.79 8.11
N SER A 480 -5.85 7.45 8.32
CA SER A 480 -4.74 8.42 8.38
C SER A 480 -4.25 8.91 7.01
N ILE A 481 -4.73 8.33 5.91
CA ILE A 481 -4.47 8.80 4.53
C ILE A 481 -5.58 9.75 4.08
N ALA A 482 -6.81 9.53 4.53
CA ALA A 482 -7.96 10.32 4.14
C ALA A 482 -7.92 11.75 4.72
N ASP A 483 -8.28 12.75 3.91
CA ASP A 483 -8.56 14.09 4.43
C ASP A 483 -9.78 14.05 5.37
N PRO A 484 -9.64 14.47 6.65
CA PRO A 484 -10.70 14.40 7.64
C PRO A 484 -11.99 15.12 7.24
N VAL A 485 -11.87 16.27 6.55
CA VAL A 485 -13.01 17.11 6.16
C VAL A 485 -13.78 16.46 5.02
N ALA A 486 -13.08 16.01 3.98
CA ALA A 486 -13.63 15.29 2.86
C ALA A 486 -14.30 13.98 3.31
N PHE A 487 -13.64 13.21 4.18
CA PHE A 487 -14.19 11.98 4.74
C PHE A 487 -15.50 12.27 5.50
N CYS A 488 -15.49 13.23 6.42
CA CYS A 488 -16.70 13.56 7.20
C CYS A 488 -17.82 14.11 6.32
N HIS A 489 -17.49 14.86 5.27
CA HIS A 489 -18.49 15.37 4.32
C HIS A 489 -19.15 14.25 3.50
N VAL A 490 -18.38 13.25 3.07
CA VAL A 490 -18.94 12.06 2.42
C VAL A 490 -19.77 11.24 3.41
N ALA A 491 -19.27 11.06 4.64
CA ALA A 491 -19.99 10.36 5.69
C ALA A 491 -21.34 11.01 6.02
N GLU A 492 -21.41 12.34 6.04
CA GLU A 492 -22.66 13.10 6.21
C GLU A 492 -23.71 12.72 5.17
N LYS A 493 -23.34 12.65 3.88
CA LYS A 493 -24.26 12.21 2.81
C LYS A 493 -24.76 10.78 3.03
N VAL A 494 -23.87 9.84 3.37
CA VAL A 494 -24.21 8.43 3.62
C VAL A 494 -25.14 8.29 4.82
N LEU A 495 -24.82 8.99 5.93
CA LEU A 495 -25.65 9.03 7.14
C LEU A 495 -27.05 9.59 6.85
N ASN A 496 -27.14 10.68 6.09
CA ASN A 496 -28.41 11.26 5.69
C ASN A 496 -29.25 10.28 4.84
N GLY A 497 -28.61 9.44 4.03
CA GLY A 497 -29.24 8.33 3.33
C GLY A 497 -29.92 7.33 4.28
N HIS A 498 -29.18 6.83 5.28
CA HIS A 498 -29.75 5.94 6.29
C HIS A 498 -30.88 6.60 7.10
N ILE A 499 -30.72 7.87 7.49
CA ILE A 499 -31.75 8.63 8.22
C ILE A 499 -32.99 8.83 7.36
N THR A 500 -32.82 9.08 6.07
CA THR A 500 -33.94 9.22 5.12
C THR A 500 -34.71 7.91 4.96
N GLU A 501 -34.02 6.77 4.88
CA GLU A 501 -34.68 5.46 4.86
C GLU A 501 -35.39 5.13 6.18
N LEU A 502 -34.80 5.47 7.33
CA LEU A 502 -35.50 5.39 8.61
C LEU A 502 -36.75 6.28 8.63
N ARG A 503 -36.67 7.49 8.06
CA ARG A 503 -37.80 8.43 7.97
C ARG A 503 -38.94 7.89 7.10
N LYS A 504 -38.62 7.27 5.97
CA LYS A 504 -39.61 6.61 5.10
C LYS A 504 -40.28 5.43 5.81
N ASN A 505 -39.53 4.70 6.62
CA ASN A 505 -39.96 3.47 7.27
C ASN A 505 -40.30 3.61 8.76
N VAL A 506 -40.57 4.83 9.28
CA VAL A 506 -40.81 5.08 10.72
C VAL A 506 -41.92 4.20 11.29
N TYR A 507 -42.95 3.92 10.48
CA TYR A 507 -44.12 3.13 10.90
C TYR A 507 -43.97 1.63 10.60
N VAL A 508 -42.88 1.21 9.96
CA VAL A 508 -42.60 -0.19 9.65
C VAL A 508 -42.03 -0.87 10.90
N GLN A 509 -42.78 -1.83 11.43
CA GLN A 509 -42.43 -2.56 12.66
C GLN A 509 -41.52 -3.75 12.34
N ASN A 510 -40.35 -3.49 11.76
CA ASN A 510 -39.40 -4.52 11.36
C ASN A 510 -38.03 -4.27 12.00
N ALA A 511 -37.65 -5.13 12.95
CA ALA A 511 -36.41 -5.00 13.73
C ALA A 511 -35.17 -5.09 12.82
N VAL A 512 -35.19 -5.99 11.85
CA VAL A 512 -34.07 -6.20 10.90
C VAL A 512 -33.87 -4.95 10.05
N LEU A 513 -34.97 -4.35 9.57
CA LEU A 513 -34.90 -3.11 8.79
C LEU A 513 -34.35 -1.95 9.63
N LEU A 514 -34.83 -1.79 10.87
CA LEU A 514 -34.33 -0.76 11.77
C LEU A 514 -32.85 -0.95 12.07
N GLU A 515 -32.43 -2.17 12.41
CA GLU A 515 -31.03 -2.48 12.71
C GLU A 515 -30.12 -2.23 11.50
N ARG A 516 -30.58 -2.58 10.29
CA ARG A 516 -29.86 -2.33 9.03
C ARG A 516 -29.49 -0.86 8.81
N HIS A 517 -30.30 0.09 9.28
CA HIS A 517 -30.00 1.52 9.13
C HIS A 517 -29.41 2.14 10.40
N CYS A 518 -29.84 1.72 11.59
CA CYS A 518 -29.34 2.27 12.85
C CYS A 518 -27.88 1.89 13.12
N ARG A 519 -27.48 0.67 12.78
CA ARG A 519 -26.13 0.18 13.08
C ARG A 519 -25.05 0.89 12.26
N PRO A 520 -25.19 1.09 10.92
CA PRO A 520 -24.27 1.92 10.16
C PRO A 520 -24.14 3.36 10.69
N ILE A 521 -25.24 3.97 11.14
CA ILE A 521 -25.18 5.34 11.72
C ILE A 521 -24.24 5.36 12.93
N VAL A 522 -24.31 4.36 13.81
CA VAL A 522 -23.41 4.28 14.96
C VAL A 522 -21.95 4.09 14.52
N LEU A 523 -21.70 3.14 13.63
CA LEU A 523 -20.35 2.76 13.21
C LEU A 523 -19.66 3.88 12.42
N ILE A 524 -20.34 4.46 11.43
CA ILE A 524 -19.83 5.56 10.62
C ILE A 524 -19.53 6.78 11.51
N THR A 525 -20.45 7.15 12.40
CA THR A 525 -20.26 8.31 13.29
C THR A 525 -19.10 8.07 14.27
N THR A 526 -18.96 6.84 14.80
CA THR A 526 -17.83 6.47 15.67
C THR A 526 -16.50 6.63 14.93
N ARG A 527 -16.46 6.26 13.66
CA ARG A 527 -15.25 6.39 12.83
C ARG A 527 -14.96 7.85 12.44
N CYS A 528 -15.98 8.67 12.18
CA CYS A 528 -15.78 10.12 12.01
C CYS A 528 -15.16 10.74 13.27
N LEU A 529 -15.63 10.34 14.46
CA LEU A 529 -15.04 10.80 15.73
C LEU A 529 -13.56 10.41 15.84
N SER A 530 -13.21 9.14 15.56
CA SER A 530 -11.81 8.69 15.66
C SER A 530 -10.89 9.40 14.66
N ILE A 531 -11.37 9.67 13.44
CA ILE A 531 -10.59 10.41 12.44
C ILE A 531 -10.35 11.85 12.89
N VAL A 532 -11.38 12.53 13.40
CA VAL A 532 -11.25 13.92 13.86
C VAL A 532 -10.40 14.01 15.13
N GLU A 533 -10.55 13.07 16.07
CA GLU A 533 -9.72 12.98 17.29
C GLU A 533 -8.25 12.65 17.00
N GLY A 534 -7.97 11.90 15.93
CA GLY A 534 -6.60 11.57 15.50
C GLY A 534 -5.82 12.77 14.96
N GLN A 535 -6.49 13.88 14.69
CA GLN A 535 -5.88 15.10 14.15
C GLN A 535 -5.56 16.09 15.28
N LYS A 536 -4.42 16.78 15.15
CA LYS A 536 -4.04 17.84 16.07
C LYS A 536 -4.66 19.15 15.63
N TRP A 537 -5.83 19.47 16.17
CA TRP A 537 -6.44 20.78 15.99
C TRP A 537 -5.80 21.78 16.96
N GLU A 538 -5.29 22.90 16.46
CA GLU A 538 -4.76 23.97 17.33
C GLU A 538 -5.84 24.58 18.25
N ASN A 539 -7.12 24.35 17.91
CA ASN A 539 -8.28 24.86 18.62
C ASN A 539 -8.81 23.92 19.71
N SER A 540 -8.68 24.35 20.96
CA SER A 540 -9.28 23.68 22.12
C SER A 540 -10.82 23.53 22.06
N ILE A 541 -11.50 24.26 21.17
CA ILE A 541 -12.97 24.22 21.00
C ILE A 541 -13.43 22.92 20.32
N MET A 542 -12.64 22.38 19.39
CA MET A 542 -12.95 21.12 18.68
C MET A 542 -13.13 19.97 19.68
N ASP A 543 -12.13 19.77 20.53
CA ASP A 543 -12.12 18.71 21.55
C ASP A 543 -13.10 18.95 22.69
N LYS A 544 -13.29 20.21 23.11
CA LYS A 544 -14.11 20.52 24.29
C LYS A 544 -15.60 20.59 24.00
N ILE A 545 -16.01 20.95 22.79
CA ILE A 545 -17.41 21.25 22.45
C ILE A 545 -17.91 20.32 21.36
N TYR A 546 -17.40 20.42 20.13
CA TYR A 546 -18.00 19.73 18.98
C TYR A 546 -17.90 18.20 19.08
N LEU A 547 -16.73 17.66 19.42
CA LEU A 547 -16.55 16.22 19.60
C LEU A 547 -17.41 15.67 20.74
N LYS A 548 -17.51 16.40 21.87
CA LYS A 548 -18.38 16.01 22.98
C LYS A 548 -19.86 16.04 22.62
N GLU A 549 -20.31 17.05 21.86
CA GLU A 549 -21.71 17.12 21.40
C GLU A 549 -22.07 15.92 20.52
N ILE A 550 -21.18 15.53 19.60
CA ILE A 550 -21.37 14.35 18.75
C ILE A 550 -21.36 13.07 19.59
N GLN A 551 -20.38 12.90 20.50
CA GLN A 551 -20.29 11.73 21.38
C GLN A 551 -21.54 11.56 22.24
N LEU A 552 -22.06 12.65 22.82
CA LEU A 552 -23.30 12.64 23.60
C LEU A 552 -24.49 12.26 22.73
N ALA A 553 -24.69 12.92 21.58
CA ALA A 553 -25.77 12.61 20.66
C ALA A 553 -25.74 11.16 20.17
N LEU A 554 -24.54 10.64 19.88
CA LEU A 554 -24.31 9.26 19.47
C LEU A 554 -24.66 8.27 20.60
N SER A 555 -24.30 8.57 21.83
CA SER A 555 -24.63 7.74 23.00
C SER A 555 -26.14 7.66 23.23
N GLU A 556 -26.84 8.79 23.10
CA GLU A 556 -28.30 8.84 23.20
C GLU A 556 -28.97 8.09 22.05
N PHE A 557 -28.48 8.27 20.82
CA PHE A 557 -28.98 7.56 19.65
C PHE A 557 -28.81 6.05 19.81
N ARG A 558 -27.64 5.59 20.27
CA ARG A 558 -27.38 4.17 20.53
C ARG A 558 -28.33 3.57 21.55
N GLY A 559 -28.64 4.30 22.62
CA GLY A 559 -29.64 3.88 23.60
C GLY A 559 -31.05 3.80 23.00
N ALA A 560 -31.45 4.82 22.24
CA ALA A 560 -32.76 4.87 21.61
C ALA A 560 -32.94 3.82 20.51
N SER A 561 -31.90 3.51 19.72
CA SER A 561 -31.95 2.48 18.69
C SER A 561 -32.10 1.09 19.30
N LEU A 562 -31.39 0.80 20.39
CA LEU A 562 -31.54 -0.47 21.12
C LEU A 562 -32.97 -0.66 21.65
N LEU A 563 -33.58 0.40 22.20
CA LEU A 563 -34.97 0.35 22.67
C LEU A 563 -35.97 0.16 21.53
N ALA A 564 -35.79 0.86 20.41
CA ALA A 564 -36.67 0.75 19.25
C ALA A 564 -36.58 -0.63 18.57
N VAL A 565 -35.37 -1.17 18.41
CA VAL A 565 -35.17 -2.52 17.86
C VAL A 565 -35.72 -3.59 18.81
N GLY A 566 -35.56 -3.41 20.12
CA GLY A 566 -36.07 -4.34 21.13
C GLY A 566 -37.59 -4.35 21.27
N ASN A 567 -38.28 -3.26 20.90
CA ASN A 567 -39.73 -3.16 20.92
C ASN A 567 -40.27 -2.42 19.68
N VAL A 568 -40.30 -3.12 18.55
CA VAL A 568 -40.74 -2.58 17.24
C VAL A 568 -42.21 -2.14 17.18
N SER A 569 -43.02 -2.51 18.18
CA SER A 569 -44.41 -2.07 18.26
C SER A 569 -44.55 -0.63 18.77
N ASP A 570 -43.52 -0.12 19.46
CA ASP A 570 -43.51 1.23 20.01
C ASP A 570 -43.09 2.28 18.98
N LEU A 571 -44.09 2.80 18.27
CA LEU A 571 -43.91 3.88 17.29
C LEU A 571 -43.40 5.19 17.91
N SER A 572 -43.62 5.41 19.21
CA SER A 572 -43.08 6.57 19.89
C SER A 572 -41.56 6.44 20.07
N GLY A 573 -41.10 5.22 20.37
CA GLY A 573 -39.69 4.81 20.36
C GLY A 573 -39.03 5.03 19.01
N HIS A 574 -39.69 4.65 17.91
CA HIS A 574 -39.17 4.87 16.54
C HIS A 574 -38.95 6.36 16.24
N ARG A 575 -39.94 7.22 16.56
CA ARG A 575 -39.82 8.67 16.37
C ARG A 575 -38.73 9.28 17.26
N SER A 576 -38.62 8.79 18.49
CA SER A 576 -37.61 9.21 19.47
C SER A 576 -36.19 8.87 19.03
N MET A 577 -36.00 7.69 18.43
CA MET A 577 -34.76 7.24 17.80
C MET A 577 -34.43 8.08 16.57
N LEU A 578 -35.38 8.31 15.67
CA LEU A 578 -35.17 9.13 14.46
C LEU A 578 -34.70 10.54 14.80
N LYS A 579 -35.35 11.20 15.77
CA LYS A 579 -34.94 12.55 16.23
C LYS A 579 -33.49 12.59 16.73
N ARG A 580 -33.03 11.52 17.41
CA ARG A 580 -31.63 11.43 17.87
C ARG A 580 -30.66 11.16 16.75
N ALA A 581 -31.05 10.38 15.74
CA ALA A 581 -30.26 10.22 14.52
C ALA A 581 -30.07 11.57 13.79
N GLU A 582 -31.14 12.37 13.69
CA GLU A 582 -31.09 13.72 13.10
C GLU A 582 -30.21 14.68 13.92
N LEU A 583 -30.18 14.54 15.25
CA LEU A 583 -29.26 15.31 16.10
C LEU A 583 -27.80 14.93 15.85
N VAL A 584 -27.49 13.63 15.74
CA VAL A 584 -26.14 13.16 15.39
C VAL A 584 -25.66 13.82 14.09
N LEU A 585 -26.49 13.77 13.03
CA LEU A 585 -26.17 14.40 11.74
C LEU A 585 -25.95 15.91 11.89
N LYS A 586 -26.83 16.60 12.62
CA LYS A 586 -26.73 18.05 12.85
C LYS A 586 -25.41 18.44 13.53
N TYR A 587 -24.99 17.71 14.56
CA TYR A 587 -23.74 18.00 15.26
C TYR A 587 -22.52 17.65 14.40
N LEU A 588 -22.59 16.59 13.59
CA LEU A 588 -21.54 16.27 12.63
C LEU A 588 -21.39 17.39 11.58
N MET A 589 -22.48 17.93 11.03
CA MET A 589 -22.44 19.05 10.09
C MET A 589 -21.76 20.28 10.70
N LYS A 590 -22.10 20.64 11.95
CA LYS A 590 -21.44 21.75 12.66
C LYS A 590 -19.93 21.53 12.82
N CYS A 591 -19.53 20.30 13.13
CA CYS A 591 -18.12 19.93 13.24
C CYS A 591 -17.42 20.08 11.88
N ILE A 592 -18.03 19.62 10.80
CA ILE A 592 -17.51 19.79 9.43
C ILE A 592 -17.33 21.27 9.09
N ASP A 593 -18.33 22.10 9.38
CA ASP A 593 -18.25 23.55 9.12
C ASP A 593 -17.12 24.21 9.92
N ALA A 594 -16.93 23.80 11.18
CA ALA A 594 -15.84 24.29 12.01
C ALA A 594 -14.46 23.86 11.45
N MET A 595 -14.31 22.61 11.03
CA MET A 595 -13.06 22.13 10.42
C MET A 595 -12.72 22.88 9.12
N LYS A 596 -13.72 23.15 8.28
CA LYS A 596 -13.55 23.95 7.05
C LYS A 596 -13.05 25.36 7.35
N GLN A 597 -13.64 26.03 8.35
CA GLN A 597 -13.21 27.37 8.75
C GLN A 597 -11.76 27.39 9.26
N ILE A 598 -11.33 26.35 9.98
CA ILE A 598 -9.95 26.22 10.45
C ILE A 598 -9.00 26.07 9.25
N GLN A 599 -9.25 25.14 8.34
CA GLN A 599 -8.43 24.93 7.14
C GLN A 599 -8.34 26.20 6.27
N GLU A 600 -9.46 26.91 6.08
CA GLU A 600 -9.47 28.18 5.34
C GLU A 600 -8.60 29.24 6.03
N SER A 601 -8.67 29.36 7.36
CA SER A 601 -7.88 30.34 8.11
C SER A 601 -6.36 30.08 8.07
N GLU A 602 -5.94 28.81 8.11
CA GLU A 602 -4.53 28.41 7.99
C GLU A 602 -3.98 28.72 6.59
N SER A 603 -4.77 28.46 5.54
CA SER A 603 -4.40 28.75 4.15
C SER A 603 -4.24 30.25 3.86
N HIS A 604 -4.98 31.12 4.57
CA HIS A 604 -4.84 32.56 4.44
C HIS A 604 -3.60 33.12 5.15
N PHE A 605 -3.18 32.48 6.25
CA PHE A 605 -1.98 32.88 7.00
C PHE A 605 -0.70 32.51 6.24
N SER A 606 -0.63 31.31 5.65
CA SER A 606 0.55 30.86 4.89
C SER A 606 0.85 31.71 3.66
N VAL A 607 -0.20 32.15 2.93
CA VAL A 607 -0.08 33.04 1.76
C VAL A 607 0.38 34.46 2.18
N GLN A 608 -0.08 34.96 3.33
CA GLN A 608 0.36 36.26 3.84
C GLN A 608 1.81 36.24 4.33
N GLU A 609 2.28 35.11 4.86
CA GLU A 609 3.66 34.94 5.35
C GLU A 609 4.67 34.77 4.20
N THR A 610 4.28 34.08 3.11
CA THR A 610 5.08 34.04 1.86
C THR A 610 5.20 35.42 1.23
N LEU A 611 4.09 36.18 1.15
CA LEU A 611 4.11 37.56 0.65
C LEU A 611 4.95 38.51 1.54
N ARG A 612 4.98 38.31 2.86
CA ARG A 612 5.84 39.08 3.78
C ARG A 612 7.32 38.76 3.61
N ASN A 613 7.66 37.50 3.35
CA ASN A 613 9.05 37.07 3.18
C ASN A 613 9.62 37.44 1.80
N GLU A 614 8.77 37.55 0.78
CA GLU A 614 9.16 38.11 -0.53
C GLU A 614 9.41 39.63 -0.49
N VAL A 615 8.64 40.37 0.32
CA VAL A 615 8.86 41.82 0.51
C VAL A 615 10.14 42.12 1.31
N ASN A 616 10.57 41.21 2.19
CA ASN A 616 11.80 41.38 2.97
C ASN A 616 13.07 40.91 2.26
N SER A 617 12.97 40.16 1.16
CA SER A 617 14.14 39.64 0.40
C SER A 617 14.55 40.50 -0.79
N LYS A 618 13.79 41.56 -1.12
CA LYS A 618 14.16 42.57 -2.12
C LYS A 618 14.00 44.00 -1.59
N SER A 619 14.82 44.39 -0.62
CA SER A 619 15.00 45.81 -0.28
C SER A 619 16.30 46.36 -0.88
N SER A 620 16.24 46.73 -2.16
CA SER A 620 17.10 47.77 -2.72
C SER A 620 16.24 48.69 -3.59
N ILE A 621 16.05 49.91 -3.06
CA ILE A 621 15.86 51.19 -3.75
C ILE A 621 14.41 51.73 -3.94
N MET A 622 14.32 53.00 -3.50
CA MET A 622 13.38 54.10 -3.76
C MET A 622 11.98 54.12 -3.11
N LEU A 623 11.94 54.78 -1.95
CA LEU A 623 10.77 55.49 -1.44
C LEU A 623 10.35 56.57 -2.44
N PHE A 624 9.13 56.48 -2.96
CA PHE A 624 8.48 57.60 -3.64
C PHE A 624 7.95 58.60 -2.60
N PRO A 625 8.10 59.93 -2.81
CA PRO A 625 7.52 60.93 -1.92
C PRO A 625 5.98 60.93 -2.01
N GLU A 626 5.32 61.18 -0.87
CA GLU A 626 3.85 61.14 -0.70
C GLU A 626 3.06 62.27 -1.40
N ASP A 627 3.67 63.13 -2.21
CA ASP A 627 2.97 64.28 -2.81
C ASP A 627 3.14 64.36 -4.33
N VAL A 628 2.21 63.76 -5.07
CA VAL A 628 1.86 64.20 -6.44
C VAL A 628 0.35 64.39 -6.49
N ILE A 629 -0.05 65.59 -6.07
CA ILE A 629 -1.32 66.22 -6.38
C ILE A 629 -1.27 66.58 -7.88
N ASP A 630 -2.40 66.41 -8.57
CA ASP A 630 -2.66 66.75 -9.98
C ASP A 630 -2.26 65.72 -11.06
N LEU A 631 -3.04 64.65 -11.15
CA LEU A 631 -3.43 64.07 -12.44
C LEU A 631 -4.94 63.74 -12.42
N PRO A 632 -5.66 63.94 -13.53
CA PRO A 632 -7.11 64.02 -13.55
C PRO A 632 -7.78 62.67 -13.27
N CYS A 633 -8.70 62.66 -12.31
CA CYS A 633 -9.62 61.54 -12.11
C CYS A 633 -10.52 61.36 -13.35
N ASP A 634 -10.45 60.18 -13.95
CA ASP A 634 -11.50 59.69 -14.85
C ASP A 634 -12.64 59.09 -14.00
N PRO A 635 -13.86 59.66 -14.03
CA PRO A 635 -14.98 59.19 -13.23
C PRO A 635 -15.71 58.10 -14.01
N THR A 636 -15.43 56.82 -13.71
CA THR A 636 -16.43 55.74 -13.56
C THR A 636 -15.73 54.38 -13.54
N LYS A 637 -15.65 53.81 -12.33
CA LYS A 637 -15.38 52.38 -12.12
C LYS A 637 -16.59 51.55 -12.54
N SER A 638 -16.34 50.48 -13.30
CA SER A 638 -16.47 49.07 -12.84
C SER A 638 -16.11 48.16 -14.02
N GLY A 639 -14.98 47.45 -14.09
CA GLY A 639 -14.22 46.78 -13.04
C GLY A 639 -14.04 45.31 -13.44
N ARG A 640 -13.39 45.05 -14.58
CA ARG A 640 -12.84 43.74 -14.97
C ARG A 640 -11.33 43.74 -14.69
N GLY A 641 -10.91 42.82 -13.82
CA GLY A 641 -9.88 41.82 -14.14
C GLY A 641 -8.39 42.13 -13.97
N ILE A 642 -7.72 41.06 -13.49
CA ILE A 642 -6.32 40.61 -13.70
C ILE A 642 -5.34 41.20 -12.65
N ILE A 643 -4.60 40.41 -11.84
CA ILE A 643 -3.51 39.42 -12.10
C ILE A 643 -3.49 38.42 -10.92
N SER A 644 -3.55 37.07 -11.08
CA SER A 644 -2.57 36.05 -11.57
C SER A 644 -1.59 35.49 -10.50
N CYS A 645 -1.69 34.16 -10.32
CA CYS A 645 -0.65 33.14 -10.03
C CYS A 645 0.12 33.12 -8.69
N MET A 646 -0.06 32.05 -7.91
CA MET A 646 0.90 30.94 -7.71
C MET A 646 0.45 30.03 -6.55
N HIS A 647 0.39 28.71 -6.75
CA HIS A 647 0.09 27.71 -5.72
C HIS A 647 1.05 26.53 -5.83
N ASN A 648 1.86 26.31 -4.79
CA ASN A 648 2.60 25.08 -4.51
C ASN A 648 1.85 24.24 -3.47
N SER A 649 1.62 23.00 -3.84
CA SER A 649 1.57 21.74 -3.08
C SER A 649 0.94 21.67 -1.68
N THR A 650 -0.27 21.08 -1.63
CA THR A 650 -0.60 19.86 -0.85
C THR A 650 -1.99 19.40 -1.32
N ARG A 651 -2.02 18.45 -2.27
CA ARG A 651 -3.26 17.96 -2.89
C ARG A 651 -3.85 16.79 -2.08
N ILE A 652 -4.82 17.11 -1.22
CA ILE A 652 -6.10 16.38 -1.09
C ILE A 652 -7.19 17.43 -0.83
N GLY A 653 -8.15 17.54 -1.75
CA GLY A 653 -9.49 18.12 -1.50
C GLY A 653 -9.69 19.62 -1.72
N ARG A 654 -10.04 20.04 -2.94
CA ARG A 654 -10.89 21.23 -3.15
C ARG A 654 -12.22 20.82 -3.78
N LEU A 655 -13.32 21.25 -3.16
CA LEU A 655 -14.69 21.01 -3.63
C LEU A 655 -15.02 21.93 -4.84
N PRO A 656 -15.68 21.43 -5.90
CA PRO A 656 -16.05 22.27 -7.04
C PRO A 656 -17.25 23.18 -6.71
N LYS A 657 -17.11 24.49 -6.93
CA LYS A 657 -18.23 25.45 -6.95
C LYS A 657 -18.96 25.36 -8.30
N ARG A 658 -20.21 24.88 -8.28
CA ARG A 658 -21.10 24.75 -9.46
C ARG A 658 -21.34 26.10 -10.16
N LYS A 659 -21.18 26.14 -11.49
CA LYS A 659 -22.00 26.96 -12.40
C LYS A 659 -22.80 26.01 -13.30
N ILE A 660 -24.11 26.18 -13.27
CA ILE A 660 -25.08 25.41 -14.05
C ILE A 660 -25.11 25.98 -15.48
N PHE A 661 -24.85 25.15 -16.48
CA PHE A 661 -25.27 25.39 -17.85
C PHE A 661 -26.17 24.23 -18.28
N HIS A 662 -27.34 24.58 -18.82
CA HIS A 662 -28.38 23.66 -19.32
C HIS A 662 -28.23 23.43 -20.83
N SER A 663 -28.82 22.30 -21.28
CA SER A 663 -29.03 21.85 -22.68
C SER A 663 -27.74 21.44 -23.38
N GLU A 664 -27.68 20.39 -24.21
CA GLU A 664 -28.63 19.58 -24.97
C GLU A 664 -27.73 18.46 -25.53
N TYR A 665 -27.97 17.16 -25.35
CA TYR A 665 -27.32 16.05 -26.13
C TYR A 665 -27.74 14.72 -25.50
N CYS A 666 -28.78 14.09 -26.06
CA CYS A 666 -29.27 12.78 -25.64
C CYS A 666 -29.04 11.66 -26.68
N GLU A 667 -28.34 11.94 -27.79
CA GLU A 667 -28.16 10.96 -28.88
C GLU A 667 -26.71 10.47 -29.05
N GLU A 668 -25.70 11.09 -28.42
CA GLU A 668 -24.29 10.63 -28.46
C GLU A 668 -23.96 9.56 -27.39
N ALA A 669 -24.79 9.44 -26.35
CA ALA A 669 -24.49 8.60 -25.18
C ALA A 669 -24.45 7.08 -25.44
N GLU A 670 -25.13 6.57 -26.47
CA GLU A 670 -25.17 5.11 -26.73
C GLU A 670 -23.92 4.59 -27.47
N GLN A 671 -23.24 5.45 -28.24
CA GLN A 671 -22.00 5.08 -28.93
C GLN A 671 -20.78 5.22 -27.99
N ASP A 672 -20.85 6.13 -27.00
CA ASP A 672 -19.79 6.47 -26.06
C ASP A 672 -19.64 5.50 -24.87
N VAL A 673 -20.71 4.78 -24.50
CA VAL A 673 -20.64 3.72 -23.47
C VAL A 673 -19.86 2.50 -23.98
N SER A 674 -19.87 2.25 -25.30
CA SER A 674 -19.14 1.14 -25.92
C SER A 674 -17.62 1.32 -25.86
N GLU A 675 -17.11 2.56 -25.94
CA GLU A 675 -15.67 2.84 -25.87
C GLU A 675 -15.12 2.74 -24.45
N MET A 676 -15.86 3.23 -23.44
CA MET A 676 -15.43 3.12 -22.04
C MET A 676 -15.43 1.68 -21.51
N SER A 677 -16.27 0.82 -22.08
CA SER A 677 -16.35 -0.61 -21.73
C SER A 677 -15.04 -1.36 -21.98
N ARG A 678 -14.19 -0.88 -22.89
CA ARG A 678 -12.88 -1.50 -23.25
C ARG A 678 -11.85 -1.40 -22.12
N PHE A 679 -12.02 -0.41 -21.24
CA PHE A 679 -11.15 -0.19 -20.08
C PHE A 679 -11.62 -0.94 -18.83
N ILE A 680 -12.77 -1.63 -18.91
CA ILE A 680 -13.29 -2.46 -17.83
C ILE A 680 -12.74 -3.87 -18.02
N ASP A 681 -11.84 -4.30 -17.14
CA ASP A 681 -11.42 -5.69 -17.11
C ASP A 681 -12.60 -6.57 -16.66
N THR A 682 -13.11 -7.40 -17.57
CA THR A 682 -14.28 -8.26 -17.36
C THR A 682 -13.92 -9.63 -16.77
N LYS A 683 -12.62 -9.95 -16.62
CA LYS A 683 -12.16 -11.29 -16.24
C LYS A 683 -11.69 -11.46 -14.79
N GLN A 684 -11.62 -10.39 -13.99
CA GLN A 684 -10.91 -10.46 -12.72
C GLN A 684 -11.84 -10.47 -11.49
N THR A 685 -12.06 -11.66 -10.93
CA THR A 685 -12.39 -11.81 -9.51
C THR A 685 -11.15 -11.51 -8.67
N TRP A 686 -11.33 -11.08 -7.40
CA TRP A 686 -10.20 -10.72 -6.52
C TRP A 686 -9.09 -11.80 -6.48
N ARG A 687 -9.48 -13.09 -6.53
CA ARG A 687 -8.59 -14.25 -6.48
C ARG A 687 -7.52 -14.29 -7.59
N THR A 688 -7.71 -13.57 -8.69
CA THR A 688 -6.82 -13.62 -9.86
C THR A 688 -5.68 -12.58 -9.81
N ARG A 689 -5.78 -11.54 -8.96
CA ARG A 689 -4.79 -10.44 -8.92
C ARG A 689 -3.54 -10.73 -8.08
N CYS A 690 -3.61 -11.66 -7.13
CA CYS A 690 -2.49 -11.93 -6.21
C CYS A 690 -1.36 -12.78 -6.80
N THR A 691 -1.43 -13.18 -8.07
CA THR A 691 -0.44 -14.11 -8.66
C THR A 691 0.13 -13.72 -10.01
N THR A 692 -0.30 -12.63 -10.64
CA THR A 692 0.13 -12.30 -12.01
C THR A 692 0.64 -10.88 -12.12
N ILE A 693 1.96 -10.77 -12.32
CA ILE A 693 2.57 -9.66 -13.04
C ILE A 693 2.05 -9.79 -14.48
N PRO A 694 1.27 -8.85 -15.03
CA PRO A 694 0.86 -8.94 -16.42
C PRO A 694 2.11 -8.77 -17.29
N THR A 695 2.41 -9.75 -18.13
CA THR A 695 3.37 -9.56 -19.23
C THR A 695 2.64 -8.94 -20.43
N PRO A 696 3.34 -8.21 -21.31
CA PRO A 696 2.73 -7.57 -22.49
C PRO A 696 2.01 -8.54 -23.44
N GLU A 697 2.24 -9.85 -23.30
CA GLU A 697 1.66 -10.91 -24.13
C GLU A 697 0.22 -11.26 -23.73
N ASP A 698 -0.24 -10.88 -22.53
CA ASP A 698 -1.60 -11.18 -22.05
C ASP A 698 -2.69 -10.30 -22.71
N LEU A 699 -2.29 -9.25 -23.46
CA LEU A 699 -3.21 -8.39 -24.21
C LEU A 699 -3.61 -8.95 -25.58
N PHE A 700 -3.03 -10.08 -26.01
CA PHE A 700 -3.28 -10.68 -27.33
C PHE A 700 -3.36 -12.21 -27.29
N SER A 701 -4.29 -12.79 -26.53
CA SER A 701 -4.67 -14.19 -26.77
C SER A 701 -6.18 -14.44 -26.68
N ASP A 702 -6.73 -14.85 -27.82
CA ASP A 702 -8.10 -15.33 -27.96
C ASP A 702 -8.29 -16.71 -27.32
N SER A 703 -9.51 -16.92 -26.82
CA SER A 703 -10.16 -18.12 -26.26
C SER A 703 -9.57 -19.51 -26.55
N GLU A 704 -9.45 -20.36 -25.51
CA GLU A 704 -10.21 -21.62 -25.32
C GLU A 704 -9.59 -22.56 -24.26
N LYS A 705 -10.46 -23.17 -23.43
CA LYS A 705 -10.31 -24.39 -22.57
C LYS A 705 -9.96 -24.22 -21.10
N GLU A 706 -10.97 -24.40 -20.26
CA GLU A 706 -10.87 -24.78 -18.85
C GLU A 706 -11.84 -25.93 -18.57
N TYR A 707 -11.36 -27.06 -18.02
CA TYR A 707 -12.17 -28.04 -17.29
C TYR A 707 -11.30 -28.91 -16.37
N ASP A 708 -11.87 -29.14 -15.18
CA ASP A 708 -11.61 -30.18 -14.17
C ASP A 708 -10.33 -30.14 -13.31
N ARG A 709 -10.52 -29.91 -12.00
CA ARG A 709 -10.23 -30.89 -10.92
C ARG A 709 -10.52 -30.35 -9.52
N ILE A 710 -11.60 -30.82 -8.90
CA ILE A 710 -11.75 -30.92 -7.44
C ILE A 710 -12.13 -32.36 -7.12
N SER A 711 -11.31 -33.08 -6.36
CA SER A 711 -11.73 -34.32 -5.72
C SER A 711 -11.21 -34.40 -4.28
N CYS A 712 -12.17 -34.56 -3.38
CA CYS A 712 -12.05 -34.75 -1.95
C CYS A 712 -11.24 -35.99 -1.56
N VAL A 713 -10.59 -35.97 -0.39
CA VAL A 713 -10.38 -37.18 0.41
C VAL A 713 -10.60 -36.88 1.89
N SER A 714 -11.60 -37.55 2.45
CA SER A 714 -11.94 -37.66 3.86
C SER A 714 -11.27 -38.91 4.46
N GLU A 715 -10.63 -38.80 5.62
CA GLU A 715 -10.30 -39.97 6.44
C GLU A 715 -10.59 -39.73 7.93
N THR A 716 -11.40 -40.64 8.47
CA THR A 716 -11.80 -40.82 9.86
C THR A 716 -10.79 -41.67 10.60
N PHE A 717 -10.42 -41.32 11.84
CA PHE A 717 -9.84 -42.29 12.77
C PHE A 717 -10.25 -42.05 14.23
N ASP A 718 -10.39 -43.19 14.90
CA ASP A 718 -11.11 -43.46 16.13
C ASP A 718 -10.17 -43.51 17.36
N LEU A 719 -10.80 -43.27 18.52
CA LEU A 719 -10.55 -43.88 19.83
C LEU A 719 -9.49 -43.38 20.84
N THR A 720 -10.04 -43.21 22.05
CA THR A 720 -9.56 -43.59 23.40
C THR A 720 -8.79 -42.59 24.26
N SER A 721 -9.50 -42.17 25.30
CA SER A 721 -9.12 -41.33 26.43
C SER A 721 -8.30 -42.07 27.49
N THR A 722 -7.31 -41.39 28.06
CA THR A 722 -6.95 -41.52 29.49
C THR A 722 -6.49 -40.18 30.04
N ASN A 723 -7.22 -39.70 31.06
CA ASN A 723 -7.02 -38.42 31.74
C ASN A 723 -5.86 -38.49 32.74
N HIS A 724 -4.95 -37.53 32.67
CA HIS A 724 -4.22 -37.06 33.85
C HIS A 724 -4.12 -35.53 33.83
N VAL A 725 -4.87 -34.91 34.75
CA VAL A 725 -4.89 -33.47 35.01
C VAL A 725 -3.68 -33.12 35.88
N ILE A 726 -2.79 -32.28 35.40
CA ILE A 726 -1.75 -31.63 36.21
C ILE A 726 -1.96 -30.11 36.08
N ILE A 727 -2.36 -29.48 37.17
CA ILE A 727 -2.60 -28.04 37.30
C ILE A 727 -1.25 -27.36 37.64
N PHE A 728 -0.81 -26.38 36.85
CA PHE A 728 0.29 -25.49 37.24
C PHE A 728 -0.06 -23.99 37.10
N SER A 729 0.56 -23.24 38.02
CA SER A 729 0.21 -21.95 38.63
C SER A 729 0.56 -20.70 37.79
N PRO A 730 -0.05 -19.51 38.06
CA PRO A 730 0.04 -18.27 37.25
C PRO A 730 1.40 -17.55 37.19
N CYS A 731 2.47 -18.10 37.76
CA CYS A 731 3.76 -17.38 37.86
C CYS A 731 4.57 -17.31 36.55
N PHE A 732 4.12 -17.94 35.46
CA PHE A 732 4.86 -17.99 34.19
C PHE A 732 4.67 -16.76 33.28
N GLN A 733 3.81 -15.82 33.66
CA GLN A 733 3.48 -14.63 32.87
C GLN A 733 4.54 -13.53 32.90
N ILE A 734 5.46 -13.56 33.88
CA ILE A 734 6.46 -12.49 34.11
C ILE A 734 7.75 -12.72 33.32
N LEU A 735 8.06 -13.96 32.92
CA LEU A 735 9.31 -14.28 32.20
C LEU A 735 9.27 -13.97 30.70
N LEU A 736 8.08 -13.84 30.09
CA LEU A 736 7.93 -13.50 28.66
C LEU A 736 7.93 -11.99 28.39
N LEU A 737 7.65 -11.15 29.38
CA LEU A 737 7.66 -9.68 29.25
C LEU A 737 9.05 -9.07 29.48
N LEU A 738 10.01 -9.82 30.03
CA LEU A 738 11.37 -9.33 30.31
C LEU A 738 12.40 -9.65 29.21
N SER A 739 11.96 -10.19 28.06
CA SER A 739 12.83 -10.50 26.91
C SER A 739 12.71 -9.51 25.74
N PHE A 740 11.93 -8.44 25.91
CA PHE A 740 11.72 -7.39 24.90
C PHE A 740 11.90 -5.99 25.51
N ASN A 741 13.10 -5.73 26.04
CA ASN A 741 13.67 -4.39 26.13
C ASN A 741 15.11 -4.45 25.62
#